data_AF-A0A957JLF1-F1
#
_entry.id   AF-A0A957JLF1-F1
#
_cell.length_a   1.000
_cell.length_b   1.000
_cell.length_c   1.000
_cell.angle_alpha   90.00
_cell.angle_beta   90.00
_cell.angle_gamma   90.00
#
_symmetry.space_group_name_H-M   'P 1'
#
loop_
_entity.id
_entity.type
_entity.pdbx_description
1 polymer ?
#
loop_
_entity_poly.entity_id
_entity_poly.type
_entity_poly.pdbx_seq_one_letter_code
_entity_poly.pdbx_strand_id
1 'polypeptide(L)'
;MDETSEPVNDLAGKLFVVLLFGWIVVIGTAVQAIGWLAEQFAVATGTPWPSWGRPGVALGFAACMLLPALLLVRWRNPRYRVVFQLWSTTAVYALLLVPTRLAPPNAAFTANLLQIGLTLLFGLVVRQRFRRFGRIRSHSAAPQSTSLAWLLAALTLFGWFIWGAPGSLADIVLNAVAALAFGWLAGLLLHACFQQLADTSDRTGWNITLGGFAAGAALLIMAGNFGFNGMQLVQIVLLPAAGWLLAAMANRRVITTFITLAVAIPAIFVDPDELSLVLNLGSRDVAGWALIALAVSLGMTLLLGLLLFALRGRLARVEAGWGWRLTAVSAWVIVAIIFVIVGQPGLYGDRLFVILRDQAALDTVSTDTPDAQRTAVYTTLTDHANRTQADLRRMLDLFGISYTPYYLVNALEVDGGPLLRLWLSRRPEVDRVIDSPVLRPLPEPAATAVGTAERPLTPQWNLTSIGADRVWQAFGVRGEGVVVGQSDSGADWTHPELQPTYRGAAGNHDYNWFDPWNHSREPVDHGGHGTHTLGSVLGQSVGVAPAATWIACANLDRNLGNPALYLDCLQFMLAPFPLDGDPFAGDPVRGANVLNNSWGCPPLEGCDALSLQTAVDALRTAGVFVVASAGNDGEGGCETVSDPIAIYDSAFSVGAVDSNGALGSFSSRGPVTVDGSDRIKPDIVAPGVNVLSAFPQGSYEYADGTSMAGPHVAGVVALIWSANPSLIGRVAETEQILIETAQPYDVAHHGLPTCAASDTVPNNAVGYGLVDAYAAVARAREVRR
;
A
#
# COMPACT_ATOMS: atom_id res chain seq x y z
N MET A 1 59.85 -29.96 -9.46
CA MET A 1 59.18 -29.92 -10.78
C MET A 1 57.68 -29.97 -10.55
N ASP A 2 57.05 -28.80 -10.44
CA ASP A 2 55.80 -28.45 -11.15
C ASP A 2 55.50 -26.94 -10.96
N GLU A 3 56.47 -26.09 -11.34
CA GLU A 3 56.36 -24.62 -11.29
C GLU A 3 55.59 -24.02 -12.48
N THR A 4 55.04 -24.85 -13.37
CA THR A 4 54.37 -24.41 -14.60
C THR A 4 52.84 -24.35 -14.50
N SER A 5 52.23 -24.73 -13.36
CA SER A 5 50.76 -24.76 -13.18
C SER A 5 50.17 -23.58 -12.39
N GLU A 6 50.98 -22.75 -11.74
CA GLU A 6 50.49 -21.63 -10.92
C GLU A 6 49.78 -20.48 -11.69
N PRO A 7 50.29 -19.96 -12.82
CA PRO A 7 49.67 -18.79 -13.47
C PRO A 7 48.33 -19.10 -14.14
N VAL A 8 48.16 -20.33 -14.64
CA VAL A 8 46.90 -20.80 -15.26
C VAL A 8 45.79 -20.94 -14.20
N ASN A 9 46.13 -21.43 -13.01
CA ASN A 9 45.18 -21.58 -11.90
C ASN A 9 44.76 -20.23 -11.27
N ASP A 10 45.61 -19.19 -11.34
CA ASP A 10 45.28 -17.86 -10.84
C ASP A 10 44.37 -17.07 -11.80
N LEU A 11 44.65 -17.12 -13.12
CA LEU A 11 43.79 -16.48 -14.13
C LEU A 11 42.39 -17.11 -14.16
N ALA A 12 42.32 -18.44 -14.13
CA ALA A 12 41.05 -19.17 -14.05
C ALA A 12 40.27 -18.81 -12.77
N GLY A 13 40.95 -18.71 -11.62
CA GLY A 13 40.32 -18.30 -10.36
C GLY A 13 39.74 -16.88 -10.39
N LYS A 14 40.47 -15.91 -10.96
CA LYS A 14 39.98 -14.53 -11.15
C LYS A 14 38.76 -14.48 -12.06
N LEU A 15 38.83 -15.16 -13.21
CA LEU A 15 37.73 -15.23 -14.15
C LEU A 15 36.48 -15.85 -13.50
N PHE A 16 36.66 -16.92 -12.72
CA PHE A 16 35.56 -17.58 -12.03
C PHE A 16 34.91 -16.69 -10.97
N VAL A 17 35.71 -15.96 -10.18
CA VAL A 17 35.17 -14.99 -9.21
C VAL A 17 34.37 -13.89 -9.90
N VAL A 18 34.85 -13.34 -11.02
CA VAL A 18 34.14 -12.29 -11.76
C VAL A 18 32.85 -12.82 -12.37
N LEU A 19 32.89 -14.00 -13.00
CA LEU A 19 31.70 -14.64 -13.58
C LEU A 19 30.66 -14.96 -12.52
N LEU A 20 31.07 -15.54 -11.39
CA LEU A 20 30.16 -15.89 -10.32
C LEU A 20 29.63 -14.65 -9.58
N PHE A 21 30.45 -13.61 -9.41
CA PHE A 21 29.96 -12.31 -8.93
C PHE A 21 28.90 -11.74 -9.88
N GLY A 22 29.16 -11.78 -11.19
CA GLY A 22 28.18 -11.38 -12.22
C GLY A 22 26.89 -12.19 -12.15
N TRP A 23 26.99 -13.51 -11.96
CA TRP A 23 25.83 -14.38 -11.72
C TRP A 23 25.05 -13.97 -10.46
N ILE A 24 25.74 -13.78 -9.34
CA ILE A 24 25.12 -13.40 -8.06
C ILE A 24 24.39 -12.06 -8.21
N VAL A 25 24.99 -11.08 -8.89
CA VAL A 25 24.36 -9.79 -9.15
C VAL A 25 23.17 -9.92 -10.09
N VAL A 26 23.35 -10.51 -11.27
CA VAL A 26 22.32 -10.56 -12.31
C VAL A 26 21.16 -11.48 -11.89
N ILE A 27 21.46 -12.73 -11.53
CA ILE A 27 20.44 -13.72 -11.16
C ILE A 27 19.83 -13.39 -9.81
N GLY A 28 20.65 -12.96 -8.83
CA GLY A 28 20.15 -12.61 -7.50
C GLY A 28 19.18 -11.43 -7.56
N THR A 29 19.52 -10.37 -8.30
CA THR A 29 18.64 -9.22 -8.50
C THR A 29 17.42 -9.59 -9.32
N ALA A 30 17.57 -10.36 -10.40
CA ALA A 30 16.46 -10.77 -11.24
C ALA A 30 15.43 -11.62 -10.48
N VAL A 31 15.87 -12.61 -9.68
CA VAL A 31 14.94 -13.45 -8.90
C VAL A 31 14.15 -12.62 -7.90
N GLN A 32 14.81 -11.68 -7.20
CA GLN A 32 14.13 -10.82 -6.23
C GLN A 32 13.19 -9.82 -6.92
N ALA A 33 13.65 -9.18 -8.00
CA ALA A 33 12.86 -8.21 -8.75
C ALA A 33 11.65 -8.86 -9.44
N ILE A 34 11.83 -10.00 -10.11
CA ILE A 34 10.73 -10.74 -10.76
C ILE A 34 9.75 -11.27 -9.73
N GLY A 35 10.24 -11.85 -8.63
CA GLY A 35 9.38 -12.36 -7.56
C GLY A 35 8.54 -11.26 -6.92
N TRP A 36 9.15 -10.10 -6.66
CA TRP A 36 8.45 -8.93 -6.17
C TRP A 36 7.48 -8.37 -7.23
N LEU A 37 7.91 -8.16 -8.47
CA LEU A 37 7.03 -7.68 -9.56
C LEU A 37 5.82 -8.58 -9.76
N ALA A 38 6.00 -9.91 -9.71
CA ALA A 38 4.92 -10.86 -9.86
C ALA A 38 3.94 -10.82 -8.69
N GLU A 39 4.44 -10.67 -7.47
CA GLU A 39 3.60 -10.46 -6.29
C GLU A 39 2.83 -9.14 -6.39
N GLN A 40 3.50 -8.07 -6.76
CA GLN A 40 2.91 -6.75 -6.87
C GLN A 40 1.91 -6.63 -8.02
N PHE A 41 2.18 -7.30 -9.13
CA PHE A 41 1.21 -7.49 -10.21
C PHE A 41 0.00 -8.27 -9.70
N ALA A 42 0.22 -9.28 -8.86
CA ALA A 42 -0.88 -10.04 -8.26
C ALA A 42 -1.74 -9.20 -7.31
N VAL A 43 -1.13 -8.32 -6.51
CA VAL A 43 -1.89 -7.35 -5.71
C VAL A 43 -2.63 -6.34 -6.60
N ALA A 44 -1.98 -5.79 -7.62
CA ALA A 44 -2.57 -4.78 -8.50
C ALA A 44 -3.69 -5.32 -9.40
N THR A 45 -3.73 -6.63 -9.65
CA THR A 45 -4.76 -7.32 -10.44
C THR A 45 -5.69 -8.18 -9.58
N GLY A 46 -5.49 -8.14 -8.26
CA GLY A 46 -6.07 -9.06 -7.26
C GLY A 46 -6.04 -10.53 -7.64
N THR A 47 -5.10 -10.94 -8.48
CA THR A 47 -4.91 -12.36 -8.78
C THR A 47 -4.40 -13.06 -7.51
N PRO A 48 -4.94 -14.23 -7.14
CA PRO A 48 -4.54 -14.91 -5.91
C PRO A 48 -3.04 -15.21 -5.90
N TRP A 49 -2.28 -14.50 -5.06
CA TRP A 49 -0.88 -14.82 -4.87
C TRP A 49 -0.79 -16.08 -3.98
N PRO A 50 -0.20 -17.19 -4.46
CA PRO A 50 -0.18 -18.42 -3.69
C PRO A 50 0.58 -18.21 -2.38
N SER A 51 0.12 -18.83 -1.30
CA SER A 51 0.77 -18.77 0.02
C SER A 51 2.23 -19.26 0.00
N TRP A 52 2.57 -20.11 -0.97
CA TRP A 52 3.95 -20.57 -1.22
C TRP A 52 4.76 -19.65 -2.13
N GLY A 53 4.18 -18.63 -2.76
CA GLY A 53 4.85 -17.76 -3.73
C GLY A 53 6.05 -17.02 -3.12
N ARG A 54 5.83 -16.27 -2.03
CA ARG A 54 6.90 -15.57 -1.29
C ARG A 54 8.01 -16.50 -0.78
N PRO A 55 7.71 -17.60 -0.04
CA PRO A 55 8.76 -18.52 0.40
C PRO A 55 9.41 -19.26 -0.78
N GLY A 56 8.68 -19.49 -1.88
CA GLY A 56 9.18 -20.08 -3.12
C GLY A 56 10.23 -19.20 -3.80
N VAL A 57 9.97 -17.89 -3.93
CA VAL A 57 10.94 -16.91 -4.44
C VAL A 57 12.19 -16.88 -3.55
N ALA A 58 12.01 -16.81 -2.23
CA ALA A 58 13.14 -16.78 -1.30
C ALA A 58 13.97 -18.08 -1.31
N LEU A 59 13.32 -19.24 -1.46
CA LEU A 59 13.97 -20.54 -1.61
C LEU A 59 14.72 -20.62 -2.95
N GLY A 60 14.09 -20.20 -4.05
CA GLY A 60 14.70 -20.13 -5.38
C GLY A 60 15.93 -19.24 -5.39
N PHE A 61 15.85 -18.05 -4.76
CA PHE A 61 16.99 -17.17 -4.57
C PHE A 61 18.12 -17.87 -3.81
N ALA A 62 17.83 -18.46 -2.64
CA ALA A 62 18.83 -19.14 -1.82
C ALA A 62 19.48 -20.31 -2.58
N ALA A 63 18.71 -21.09 -3.35
CA ALA A 63 19.21 -22.20 -4.17
C ALA A 63 20.13 -21.72 -5.30
N CYS A 64 19.74 -20.67 -6.04
CA CYS A 64 20.53 -20.07 -7.10
C CYS A 64 21.86 -19.48 -6.61
N MET A 65 21.92 -19.03 -5.36
CA MET A 65 23.15 -18.53 -4.73
C MET A 65 24.02 -19.67 -4.16
N LEU A 66 23.39 -20.72 -3.63
CA LEU A 66 24.08 -21.83 -2.95
C LEU A 66 24.74 -22.81 -3.93
N LEU A 67 24.05 -23.20 -5.01
CA LEU A 67 24.50 -24.24 -5.94
C LEU A 67 25.87 -23.92 -6.57
N PRO A 68 26.12 -22.72 -7.14
CA PRO A 68 27.42 -22.41 -7.72
C PRO A 68 28.52 -22.31 -6.66
N ALA A 69 28.19 -21.76 -5.48
CA ALA A 69 29.15 -21.59 -4.41
C ALA A 69 29.64 -22.95 -3.87
N LEU A 70 28.74 -23.93 -3.68
CA LEU A 70 29.06 -25.27 -3.19
C LEU A 70 29.98 -26.06 -4.12
N LEU A 71 29.78 -25.95 -5.44
CA LEU A 71 30.62 -26.62 -6.43
C LEU A 71 32.09 -26.17 -6.36
N LEU A 72 32.34 -24.98 -5.80
CA LEU A 72 33.63 -24.32 -5.79
C LEU A 72 34.27 -24.24 -4.40
N VAL A 73 33.58 -24.66 -3.34
CA VAL A 73 34.17 -24.77 -1.98
C VAL A 73 35.38 -25.71 -1.95
N ARG A 74 35.49 -26.61 -2.93
CA ARG A 74 36.62 -27.55 -3.12
C ARG A 74 37.72 -27.00 -4.06
N TRP A 75 37.68 -25.72 -4.42
CA TRP A 75 38.71 -25.12 -5.27
C TRP A 75 40.09 -25.28 -4.65
N ARG A 76 41.09 -25.64 -5.47
CA ARG A 76 42.43 -26.00 -5.01
C ARG A 76 43.21 -24.82 -4.45
N ASN A 77 43.04 -23.63 -5.04
CA ASN A 77 43.73 -22.42 -4.58
C ASN A 77 43.07 -21.85 -3.31
N PRO A 78 43.81 -21.72 -2.19
CA PRO A 78 43.25 -21.31 -0.90
C PRO A 78 42.66 -19.89 -0.92
N ARG A 79 43.17 -18.98 -1.76
CA ARG A 79 42.66 -17.59 -1.86
C ARG A 79 41.20 -17.56 -2.32
N TYR A 80 40.89 -18.25 -3.40
CA TYR A 80 39.53 -18.29 -3.97
C TYR A 80 38.60 -19.18 -3.15
N ARG A 81 39.13 -20.24 -2.52
CA ARG A 81 38.38 -21.11 -1.62
C ARG A 81 37.73 -20.34 -0.47
N VAL A 82 38.43 -19.37 0.11
CA VAL A 82 37.89 -18.50 1.19
C VAL A 82 36.69 -17.68 0.71
N VAL A 83 36.78 -17.12 -0.50
CA VAL A 83 35.67 -16.35 -1.11
C VAL A 83 34.44 -17.23 -1.31
N PHE A 84 34.61 -18.42 -1.89
CA PHE A 84 33.48 -19.34 -2.11
C PHE A 84 32.90 -19.89 -0.80
N GLN A 85 33.71 -20.07 0.24
CA GLN A 85 33.23 -20.40 1.58
C GLN A 85 32.37 -19.28 2.20
N LEU A 86 32.79 -18.02 2.04
CA LEU A 86 32.00 -16.87 2.46
C LEU A 86 30.64 -16.88 1.75
N TRP A 87 30.62 -16.96 0.41
CA TRP A 87 29.38 -16.95 -0.37
C TRP A 87 28.45 -18.13 -0.06
N SER A 88 29.02 -19.32 0.16
CA SER A 88 28.25 -20.49 0.59
C SER A 88 27.64 -20.28 1.98
N THR A 89 28.40 -19.69 2.91
CA THR A 89 27.91 -19.41 4.27
C THR A 89 26.79 -18.38 4.26
N THR A 90 26.91 -17.33 3.44
CA THR A 90 25.84 -16.33 3.27
C THR A 90 24.62 -16.91 2.56
N ALA A 91 24.79 -17.85 1.62
CA ALA A 91 23.67 -18.53 0.96
C ALA A 91 22.90 -19.46 1.93
N VAL A 92 23.60 -20.13 2.85
CA VAL A 92 22.96 -20.88 3.94
C VAL A 92 22.19 -19.95 4.87
N TYR A 93 22.72 -18.76 5.16
CA TYR A 93 21.99 -17.74 5.92
C TYR A 93 20.72 -17.28 5.16
N ALA A 94 20.80 -17.02 3.85
CA ALA A 94 19.64 -16.68 3.05
C ALA A 94 18.57 -17.79 3.07
N LEU A 95 18.99 -19.06 3.04
CA LEU A 95 18.09 -20.21 3.18
C LEU A 95 17.42 -20.25 4.58
N LEU A 96 18.17 -19.93 5.64
CA LEU A 96 17.65 -19.88 7.01
C LEU A 96 16.51 -18.87 7.16
N LEU A 97 16.51 -17.78 6.38
CA LEU A 97 15.48 -16.74 6.43
C LEU A 97 14.21 -17.08 5.63
N VAL A 98 14.18 -18.15 4.83
CA VAL A 98 12.98 -18.52 4.06
C VAL A 98 11.69 -18.60 4.92
N PRO A 99 11.70 -19.14 6.15
CA PRO A 99 10.50 -19.18 7.00
C PRO A 99 9.92 -17.80 7.33
N THR A 100 10.71 -16.72 7.27
CA THR A 100 10.19 -15.35 7.51
C THR A 100 9.23 -14.89 6.42
N ARG A 101 9.21 -15.57 5.27
CA ARG A 101 8.30 -15.31 4.15
C ARG A 101 6.95 -16.00 4.29
N LEU A 102 6.74 -16.77 5.35
CA LEU A 102 5.44 -17.33 5.71
C LEU A 102 4.53 -16.29 6.40
N ALA A 103 5.11 -15.19 6.89
CA ALA A 103 4.34 -14.08 7.43
C ALA A 103 3.52 -13.41 6.30
N PRO A 104 2.25 -13.03 6.56
CA PRO A 104 1.45 -12.29 5.59
C PRO A 104 2.01 -10.88 5.34
N PRO A 105 1.57 -10.19 4.26
CA PRO A 105 2.05 -8.85 3.88
C PRO A 105 2.01 -7.83 5.02
N ASN A 106 0.92 -7.77 5.77
CA ASN A 106 0.74 -6.86 6.90
C ASN A 106 1.49 -7.26 8.18
N ALA A 107 2.21 -8.39 8.20
CA ALA A 107 2.92 -8.88 9.39
C ALA A 107 4.43 -8.55 9.39
N ALA A 108 4.81 -7.38 8.86
CA ALA A 108 6.20 -6.92 8.80
C ALA A 108 6.89 -6.95 10.17
N PHE A 109 6.19 -6.56 11.23
CA PHE A 109 6.69 -6.61 12.61
C PHE A 109 7.12 -8.03 13.02
N THR A 110 6.26 -9.02 12.81
CA THR A 110 6.51 -10.44 13.13
C THR A 110 7.64 -11.00 12.28
N ALA A 111 7.66 -10.68 10.99
CA ALA A 111 8.72 -11.07 10.08
C ALA A 111 10.09 -10.53 10.54
N ASN A 112 10.15 -9.26 10.95
CA ASN A 112 11.37 -8.61 11.45
C ASN A 112 11.86 -9.24 12.77
N LEU A 113 10.97 -9.57 13.71
CA LEU A 113 11.35 -10.28 14.93
C LEU A 113 11.98 -11.65 14.64
N LEU A 114 11.38 -12.40 13.70
CA LEU A 114 11.92 -13.70 13.30
C LEU A 114 13.28 -13.54 12.59
N GLN A 115 13.43 -12.53 11.72
CA GLN A 115 14.72 -12.21 11.09
C GLN A 115 15.80 -11.89 12.14
N ILE A 116 15.48 -11.06 13.15
CA ILE A 116 16.40 -10.76 14.27
C ILE A 116 16.84 -12.05 14.96
N GLY A 117 15.89 -12.88 15.39
CA GLY A 117 16.17 -14.11 16.12
C GLY A 117 17.06 -15.08 15.33
N LEU A 118 16.69 -15.35 14.07
CA LEU A 118 17.44 -16.25 13.18
C LEU A 118 18.85 -15.73 12.88
N THR A 119 18.98 -14.41 12.68
CA THR A 119 20.29 -13.76 12.42
C THR A 119 21.22 -13.86 13.61
N LEU A 120 20.71 -13.61 14.82
CA LEU A 120 21.48 -13.73 16.06
C LEU A 120 21.92 -15.19 16.30
N LEU A 121 21.01 -16.16 16.13
CA LEU A 121 21.31 -17.58 16.27
C LEU A 121 22.40 -18.03 15.28
N PHE A 122 22.26 -17.67 14.01
CA PHE A 122 23.26 -18.00 12.99
C PHE A 122 24.60 -17.34 13.29
N GLY A 123 24.60 -16.07 13.70
CA GLY A 123 25.81 -15.36 14.09
C GLY A 123 26.52 -15.95 15.30
N LEU A 124 25.77 -16.52 16.27
CA LEU A 124 26.36 -17.26 17.40
C LEU A 124 27.06 -18.54 16.93
N VAL A 125 26.45 -19.31 16.01
CA VAL A 125 27.05 -20.51 15.42
C VAL A 125 28.32 -20.16 14.64
N VAL A 126 28.24 -19.15 13.78
CA VAL A 126 29.37 -18.58 13.02
C VAL A 126 30.48 -18.17 13.99
N ARG A 127 30.16 -17.40 15.04
CA ARG A 127 31.14 -16.97 16.04
C ARG A 127 31.79 -18.14 16.77
N GLN A 128 31.04 -19.19 17.12
CA GLN A 128 31.59 -20.39 17.77
C GLN A 128 32.55 -21.15 16.83
N ARG A 129 32.21 -21.26 15.55
CA ARG A 129 33.06 -21.87 14.54
C ARG A 129 34.37 -21.09 14.33
N PHE A 130 34.29 -19.76 14.33
CA PHE A 130 35.45 -18.87 14.11
C PHE A 130 36.24 -18.50 15.38
N ARG A 131 35.78 -18.90 16.58
CA ARG A 131 36.47 -18.69 17.88
C ARG A 131 37.87 -19.33 17.97
N ARG A 132 38.22 -20.24 17.05
CA ARG A 132 39.53 -20.91 16.97
C ARG A 132 40.60 -20.09 16.23
N PHE A 133 40.24 -19.00 15.57
CA PHE A 133 41.20 -18.07 14.95
C PHE A 133 41.53 -16.95 15.94
N GLY A 134 42.81 -16.78 16.28
CA GLY A 134 43.30 -15.82 17.28
C GLY A 134 43.11 -14.34 16.91
N ARG A 135 43.55 -13.43 17.79
CA ARG A 135 43.61 -11.98 17.49
C ARG A 135 44.48 -11.72 16.27
N ILE A 136 44.01 -10.84 15.40
CA ILE A 136 44.62 -10.58 14.09
C ILE A 136 45.61 -9.42 14.14
N ARG A 137 46.70 -9.53 13.37
CA ARG A 137 47.60 -8.43 13.04
C ARG A 137 46.88 -7.46 12.11
N SER A 138 46.70 -6.22 12.55
CA SER A 138 46.24 -5.13 11.71
C SER A 138 47.13 -4.99 10.47
N HIS A 139 46.57 -5.21 9.27
CA HIS A 139 47.24 -4.95 8.00
C HIS A 139 46.61 -3.79 7.20
N SER A 140 45.60 -3.11 7.78
CA SER A 140 44.95 -1.98 7.12
C SER A 140 45.77 -0.70 7.27
N ALA A 141 45.89 0.01 6.15
CA ALA A 141 46.42 1.36 6.07
C ALA A 141 45.41 2.42 6.62
N ALA A 142 44.10 2.21 6.47
CA ALA A 142 43.10 3.22 6.81
C ALA A 142 42.94 3.47 8.33
N PRO A 143 42.56 4.70 8.73
CA PRO A 143 42.30 5.04 10.13
C PRO A 143 41.20 4.15 10.74
N GLN A 144 41.54 3.41 11.81
CA GLN A 144 40.70 2.37 12.41
C GLN A 144 39.66 2.88 13.42
N SER A 145 39.11 4.08 13.19
CA SER A 145 38.10 4.66 14.06
C SER A 145 36.70 4.38 13.53
N THR A 146 35.77 4.03 14.42
CA THR A 146 34.34 3.95 14.09
C THR A 146 33.78 5.29 13.60
N SER A 147 34.43 6.42 13.93
CA SER A 147 34.06 7.73 13.37
C SER A 147 34.16 7.80 11.86
N LEU A 148 35.05 7.03 11.22
CA LEU A 148 35.10 6.94 9.76
C LEU A 148 33.84 6.29 9.18
N ALA A 149 33.32 5.23 9.83
CA ALA A 149 32.06 4.61 9.40
C ALA A 149 30.89 5.58 9.51
N TRP A 150 30.82 6.34 10.62
CA TRP A 150 29.79 7.36 10.81
C TRP A 150 29.89 8.48 9.77
N LEU A 151 31.09 8.96 9.45
CA LEU A 151 31.30 9.97 8.41
C LEU A 151 30.87 9.45 7.04
N LEU A 152 31.28 8.23 6.67
CA LEU A 152 30.90 7.63 5.39
C LEU A 152 29.39 7.43 5.31
N ALA A 153 28.76 6.94 6.36
CA ALA A 153 27.31 6.78 6.42
C ALA A 153 26.58 8.13 6.25
N ALA A 154 27.05 9.21 6.89
CA ALA A 154 26.48 10.54 6.67
C ALA A 154 26.56 10.96 5.20
N LEU A 155 27.71 10.74 4.56
CA LEU A 155 27.93 11.13 3.16
C LEU A 155 27.19 10.25 2.14
N THR A 156 26.95 8.97 2.46
CA THR A 156 26.28 8.04 1.55
C THR A 156 24.78 7.94 1.77
N LEU A 157 24.26 8.30 2.94
CA LEU A 157 22.87 8.03 3.32
C LEU A 157 22.06 9.30 3.62
N PHE A 158 22.62 10.49 3.44
CA PHE A 158 21.90 11.75 3.71
C PHE A 158 20.61 11.90 2.89
N GLY A 159 20.53 11.30 1.69
CA GLY A 159 19.34 11.39 0.83
C GLY A 159 18.08 10.86 1.50
N TRP A 160 18.18 9.82 2.34
CA TRP A 160 17.04 9.28 3.09
C TRP A 160 16.48 10.26 4.14
N PHE A 161 17.29 11.21 4.60
CA PHE A 161 16.84 12.30 5.49
C PHE A 161 16.26 13.49 4.73
N ILE A 162 16.42 13.55 3.41
CA ILE A 162 15.80 14.59 2.59
C ILE A 162 14.44 14.09 2.10
N TRP A 163 14.39 12.85 1.61
CA TRP A 163 13.24 12.33 0.87
C TRP A 163 12.42 11.27 1.61
N GLY A 164 12.89 10.81 2.77
CA GLY A 164 12.17 9.82 3.57
C GLY A 164 11.53 10.44 4.81
N ALA A 165 10.57 9.71 5.36
CA ALA A 165 9.89 10.04 6.60
C ALA A 165 10.01 8.86 7.57
N PRO A 166 10.38 9.08 8.85
CA PRO A 166 10.54 8.00 9.80
C PRO A 166 9.19 7.39 10.22
N GLY A 167 9.14 6.06 10.38
CA GLY A 167 7.97 5.35 10.91
C GLY A 167 7.71 5.60 12.40
N SER A 168 6.94 4.73 13.06
CA SER A 168 6.73 4.83 14.51
C SER A 168 8.03 4.65 15.29
N LEU A 169 8.03 5.04 16.57
CA LEU A 169 9.15 4.72 17.46
C LEU A 169 9.42 3.21 17.56
N ALA A 170 8.36 2.38 17.50
CA ALA A 170 8.51 0.93 17.51
C ALA A 170 9.22 0.44 16.25
N ASP A 171 8.88 0.97 15.08
CA ASP A 171 9.51 0.62 13.80
C ASP A 171 10.96 1.06 13.77
N ILE A 172 11.25 2.27 14.27
CA ILE A 172 12.62 2.78 14.39
C ILE A 172 13.47 1.81 15.21
N VAL A 173 12.99 1.43 16.40
CA VAL A 173 13.71 0.53 17.30
C VAL A 173 13.86 -0.86 16.68
N LEU A 174 12.80 -1.41 16.11
CA LEU A 174 12.80 -2.74 15.51
C LEU A 174 13.76 -2.83 14.34
N ASN A 175 13.68 -1.89 13.39
CA ASN A 175 14.57 -1.85 12.23
C ASN A 175 16.02 -1.57 12.64
N ALA A 176 16.26 -0.74 13.67
CA ALA A 176 17.60 -0.54 14.21
C ALA A 176 18.18 -1.83 14.83
N VAL A 177 17.38 -2.60 15.58
CA VAL A 177 17.81 -3.88 16.17
C VAL A 177 18.06 -4.93 15.08
N ALA A 178 17.19 -5.03 14.07
CA ALA A 178 17.37 -5.89 12.91
C ALA A 178 18.67 -5.55 12.17
N ALA A 179 18.90 -4.28 11.88
CA ALA A 179 20.11 -3.80 11.24
C ALA A 179 21.38 -4.04 12.07
N LEU A 180 21.31 -3.93 13.40
CA LEU A 180 22.42 -4.25 14.30
C LEU A 180 22.76 -5.74 14.26
N ALA A 181 21.76 -6.62 14.25
CA ALA A 181 21.95 -8.06 14.13
C ALA A 181 22.60 -8.41 12.77
N PHE A 182 22.07 -7.85 11.68
CA PHE A 182 22.59 -8.03 10.32
C PHE A 182 24.03 -7.52 10.20
N GLY A 183 24.28 -6.28 10.61
CA GLY A 183 25.60 -5.65 10.57
C GLY A 183 26.63 -6.40 11.41
N TRP A 184 26.24 -6.92 12.56
CA TRP A 184 27.11 -7.75 13.41
C TRP A 184 27.51 -9.06 12.72
N LEU A 185 26.56 -9.78 12.12
CA LEU A 185 26.81 -11.00 11.37
C LEU A 185 27.69 -10.74 10.14
N ALA A 186 27.34 -9.73 9.33
CA ALA A 186 28.10 -9.35 8.15
C ALA A 186 29.52 -8.93 8.53
N GLY A 187 29.68 -8.13 9.58
CA GLY A 187 30.97 -7.72 10.12
C GLY A 187 31.83 -8.90 10.60
N LEU A 188 31.23 -9.93 11.20
CA LEU A 188 31.93 -11.17 11.57
C LEU A 188 32.43 -11.93 10.34
N LEU A 189 31.56 -12.16 9.36
CA LEU A 189 31.85 -12.95 8.16
C LEU A 189 32.87 -12.26 7.25
N LEU A 190 32.68 -10.97 6.96
CA LEU A 190 33.58 -10.20 6.10
C LEU A 190 34.96 -10.04 6.73
N HIS A 191 35.01 -9.78 8.05
CA HIS A 191 36.29 -9.66 8.73
C HIS A 191 37.07 -10.98 8.72
N ALA A 192 36.42 -12.11 8.97
CA ALA A 192 37.07 -13.42 8.90
C ALA A 192 37.59 -13.72 7.49
N CYS A 193 36.80 -13.43 6.45
CA CYS A 193 37.20 -13.60 5.05
C CYS A 193 38.42 -12.73 4.69
N PHE A 194 38.37 -11.44 5.03
CA PHE A 194 39.47 -10.51 4.74
C PHE A 194 40.79 -10.93 5.40
N GLN A 195 40.72 -11.55 6.57
CA GLN A 195 41.92 -12.01 7.27
C GLN A 195 42.53 -13.22 6.60
N GLN A 196 41.72 -14.20 6.25
CA GLN A 196 42.18 -15.37 5.53
C GLN A 196 42.71 -15.00 4.13
N LEU A 197 42.12 -14.00 3.47
CA LEU A 197 42.64 -13.45 2.21
C LEU A 197 43.99 -12.76 2.38
N ALA A 198 44.21 -12.05 3.48
CA ALA A 198 45.50 -11.43 3.79
C ALA A 198 46.57 -12.47 4.13
N ASP A 199 46.23 -13.50 4.91
CA ASP A 199 47.16 -14.57 5.31
C ASP A 199 47.59 -15.44 4.12
N THR A 200 46.77 -15.53 3.07
CA THR A 200 47.05 -16.31 1.86
C THR A 200 47.78 -15.50 0.77
N SER A 201 48.02 -14.20 0.97
CA SER A 201 48.74 -13.36 0.02
C SER A 201 50.26 -13.34 0.28
N ASP A 202 50.99 -14.36 -0.18
CA ASP A 202 52.46 -14.31 -0.21
C ASP A 202 52.95 -13.25 -1.21
N ARG A 203 53.60 -12.20 -0.69
CA ARG A 203 54.48 -11.23 -1.38
C ARG A 203 53.88 -10.19 -2.35
N THR A 204 52.58 -10.21 -2.64
CA THR A 204 51.91 -9.09 -3.33
C THR A 204 50.77 -8.60 -2.44
N GLY A 205 50.82 -7.32 -2.03
CA GLY A 205 50.04 -6.79 -0.91
C GLY A 205 48.52 -7.01 -0.97
N TRP A 206 47.86 -6.71 0.15
CA TRP A 206 46.41 -6.76 0.38
C TRP A 206 45.56 -6.53 -0.89
N ASN A 207 44.90 -7.59 -1.37
CA ASN A 207 44.14 -7.56 -2.61
C ASN A 207 42.71 -7.03 -2.41
N ILE A 208 42.60 -5.70 -2.28
CA ILE A 208 41.33 -4.97 -2.10
C ILE A 208 40.32 -5.30 -3.20
N THR A 209 40.76 -5.59 -4.43
CA THR A 209 39.84 -5.86 -5.53
C THR A 209 39.11 -7.18 -5.33
N LEU A 210 39.84 -8.25 -4.97
CA LEU A 210 39.25 -9.55 -4.63
C LEU A 210 38.39 -9.47 -3.37
N GLY A 211 38.84 -8.75 -2.35
CA GLY A 211 38.05 -8.49 -1.14
C GLY A 211 36.74 -7.75 -1.44
N GLY A 212 36.76 -6.80 -2.38
CA GLY A 212 35.58 -6.05 -2.80
C GLY A 212 34.53 -6.93 -3.48
N PHE A 213 34.95 -7.78 -4.42
CA PHE A 213 34.05 -8.77 -5.03
C PHE A 213 33.48 -9.73 -3.98
N ALA A 214 34.34 -10.24 -3.09
CA ALA A 214 33.93 -11.15 -2.02
C ALA A 214 32.86 -10.52 -1.12
N ALA A 215 33.08 -9.27 -0.69
CA ALA A 215 32.16 -8.54 0.17
C ALA A 215 30.87 -8.14 -0.54
N GLY A 216 30.95 -7.63 -1.77
CA GLY A 216 29.77 -7.20 -2.52
C GLY A 216 28.79 -8.34 -2.75
N ALA A 217 29.28 -9.49 -3.23
CA ALA A 217 28.43 -10.67 -3.43
C ALA A 217 27.90 -11.23 -2.11
N ALA A 218 28.70 -11.27 -1.05
CA ALA A 218 28.25 -11.73 0.26
C ALA A 218 27.10 -10.87 0.80
N LEU A 219 27.21 -9.54 0.67
CA LEU A 219 26.17 -8.61 1.10
C LEU A 219 24.89 -8.72 0.27
N LEU A 220 25.01 -8.91 -1.05
CA LEU A 220 23.86 -9.17 -1.92
C LEU A 220 23.11 -10.42 -1.47
N ILE A 221 23.84 -11.52 -1.28
CA ILE A 221 23.25 -12.80 -0.86
C ILE A 221 22.57 -12.65 0.51
N MET A 222 23.22 -11.97 1.47
CA MET A 222 22.63 -11.74 2.78
C MET A 222 21.37 -10.86 2.72
N ALA A 223 21.38 -9.82 1.88
CA ALA A 223 20.29 -8.87 1.75
C ALA A 223 19.07 -9.43 1.03
N GLY A 224 19.23 -10.34 0.06
CA GLY A 224 18.11 -10.81 -0.76
C GLY A 224 16.94 -11.41 0.02
N ASN A 225 17.20 -12.08 1.15
CA ASN A 225 16.14 -12.61 2.01
C ASN A 225 15.99 -11.83 3.34
N PHE A 226 16.58 -10.63 3.45
CA PHE A 226 16.50 -9.78 4.63
C PHE A 226 15.73 -8.49 4.30
N GLY A 227 14.78 -8.08 5.14
CA GLY A 227 13.78 -7.05 4.82
C GLY A 227 12.46 -7.64 4.28
N PHE A 228 11.40 -6.84 4.24
CA PHE A 228 10.03 -7.26 3.92
C PHE A 228 9.37 -6.29 2.93
N ASN A 229 8.36 -6.75 2.18
CA ASN A 229 7.57 -6.02 1.16
C ASN A 229 8.31 -5.11 0.16
N GLY A 230 9.58 -5.39 -0.14
CA GLY A 230 10.35 -4.63 -1.15
C GLY A 230 11.61 -3.99 -0.60
N MET A 231 11.75 -3.88 0.73
CA MET A 231 12.97 -3.36 1.36
C MET A 231 14.23 -4.16 1.01
N GLN A 232 14.09 -5.45 0.72
CA GLN A 232 15.20 -6.27 0.21
C GLN A 232 15.75 -5.75 -1.12
N LEU A 233 14.91 -5.17 -1.99
CA LEU A 233 15.33 -4.61 -3.29
C LEU A 233 16.22 -3.38 -3.11
N VAL A 234 15.88 -2.52 -2.15
CA VAL A 234 16.72 -1.38 -1.78
C VAL A 234 18.09 -1.85 -1.29
N GLN A 235 18.11 -2.88 -0.43
CA GLN A 235 19.34 -3.39 0.18
C GLN A 235 20.25 -4.12 -0.82
N ILE A 236 19.71 -4.93 -1.74
CA ILE A 236 20.51 -5.65 -2.76
C ILE A 236 21.14 -4.70 -3.78
N VAL A 237 20.64 -3.49 -3.94
CA VAL A 237 21.28 -2.45 -4.77
C VAL A 237 22.34 -1.69 -3.97
N LEU A 238 22.00 -1.24 -2.76
CA LEU A 238 22.85 -0.37 -1.97
C LEU A 238 24.08 -1.07 -1.38
N LEU A 239 23.90 -2.22 -0.73
CA LEU A 239 24.95 -2.86 0.05
C LEU A 239 26.11 -3.43 -0.79
N PRO A 240 25.88 -4.07 -1.95
CA PRO A 240 26.96 -4.64 -2.74
C PRO A 240 27.94 -3.58 -3.26
N ALA A 241 27.46 -2.37 -3.53
CA ALA A 241 28.28 -1.24 -3.96
C ALA A 241 29.31 -0.81 -2.89
N ALA A 242 29.02 -1.07 -1.61
CA ALA A 242 29.94 -0.82 -0.51
C ALA A 242 31.08 -1.85 -0.43
N GLY A 243 31.08 -2.93 -1.22
CA GLY A 243 32.05 -4.02 -1.12
C GLY A 243 33.50 -3.56 -1.14
N TRP A 244 33.89 -2.74 -2.13
CA TRP A 244 35.26 -2.20 -2.21
C TRP A 244 35.58 -1.18 -1.14
N LEU A 245 34.60 -0.38 -0.71
CA LEU A 245 34.74 0.55 0.41
C LEU A 245 35.05 -0.22 1.70
N LEU A 246 34.31 -1.31 1.97
CA LEU A 246 34.51 -2.17 3.13
C LEU A 246 35.83 -2.94 3.07
N ALA A 247 36.22 -3.44 1.90
CA ALA A 247 37.49 -4.12 1.68
C ALA A 247 38.70 -3.19 1.84
N ALA A 248 38.57 -1.91 1.47
CA ALA A 248 39.62 -0.91 1.68
C ALA A 248 39.86 -0.64 3.18
N MET A 249 38.83 -0.73 4.00
CA MET A 249 38.92 -0.49 5.45
C MET A 249 39.34 -1.72 6.25
N ALA A 250 38.82 -2.91 5.88
CA ALA A 250 39.12 -4.23 6.47
C ALA A 250 39.01 -4.34 8.02
N ASN A 251 38.40 -3.36 8.70
CA ASN A 251 38.24 -3.34 10.15
C ASN A 251 36.82 -3.76 10.57
N ARG A 252 36.72 -4.76 11.44
CA ARG A 252 35.43 -5.31 11.90
C ARG A 252 34.48 -4.25 12.43
N ARG A 253 34.93 -3.36 13.31
CA ARG A 253 34.06 -2.37 13.97
C ARG A 253 33.53 -1.36 12.95
N VAL A 254 34.38 -0.92 12.04
CA VAL A 254 34.03 0.02 10.97
C VAL A 254 33.03 -0.61 10.00
N ILE A 255 33.32 -1.84 9.54
CA ILE A 255 32.44 -2.62 8.65
C ILE A 255 31.06 -2.83 9.29
N THR A 256 31.04 -3.32 10.54
CA THR A 256 29.80 -3.56 11.30
C THR A 256 28.97 -2.28 11.41
N THR A 257 29.61 -1.17 11.77
CA THR A 257 28.92 0.12 11.98
C THR A 257 28.34 0.64 10.67
N PHE A 258 29.11 0.65 9.59
CA PHE A 258 28.62 1.15 8.30
C PHE A 258 27.47 0.31 7.75
N ILE A 259 27.58 -1.02 7.77
CA ILE A 259 26.51 -1.91 7.30
C ILE A 259 25.25 -1.75 8.16
N THR A 260 25.40 -1.62 9.47
CA THR A 260 24.25 -1.36 10.37
C THR A 260 23.51 -0.10 9.93
N LEU A 261 24.22 1.00 9.68
CA LEU A 261 23.60 2.25 9.26
C LEU A 261 22.99 2.15 7.86
N ALA A 262 23.66 1.49 6.92
CA ALA A 262 23.19 1.30 5.54
C ALA A 262 21.95 0.39 5.43
N VAL A 263 21.72 -0.48 6.42
CA VAL A 263 20.49 -1.28 6.52
C VAL A 263 19.41 -0.54 7.31
N ALA A 264 19.77 0.11 8.43
CA ALA A 264 18.82 0.77 9.30
C ALA A 264 18.15 1.98 8.65
N ILE A 265 18.94 2.86 8.04
CA ILE A 265 18.44 4.17 7.59
C ILE A 265 17.36 4.03 6.51
N PRO A 266 17.55 3.25 5.42
CA PRO A 266 16.47 3.05 4.46
C PRO A 266 15.21 2.43 5.08
N ALA A 267 15.36 1.43 5.96
CA ALA A 267 14.23 0.74 6.60
C ALA A 267 13.50 1.58 7.65
N ILE A 268 14.15 2.59 8.21
CA ILE A 268 13.52 3.53 9.14
C ILE A 268 12.72 4.58 8.36
N PHE A 269 13.27 5.08 7.24
CA PHE A 269 12.78 6.26 6.53
C PHE A 269 11.86 5.97 5.34
N VAL A 270 11.67 4.71 4.97
CA VAL A 270 10.71 4.31 3.96
C VAL A 270 9.85 3.18 4.50
N ASP A 271 8.54 3.30 4.24
CA ASP A 271 7.63 2.23 4.56
C ASP A 271 7.79 1.09 3.57
N PRO A 272 8.11 -0.15 4.01
CA PRO A 272 8.07 -1.30 3.14
C PRO A 272 6.73 -1.47 2.41
N ASP A 273 5.60 -1.07 3.00
CA ASP A 273 4.27 -1.31 2.44
C ASP A 273 3.93 -0.31 1.32
N GLU A 274 4.43 0.93 1.45
CA GLU A 274 4.35 1.98 0.42
C GLU A 274 5.35 1.80 -0.74
N LEU A 275 6.15 0.72 -0.74
CA LEU A 275 6.97 0.38 -1.90
C LEU A 275 6.18 -0.38 -2.98
N SER A 276 4.95 -0.84 -2.70
CA SER A 276 4.11 -1.67 -3.57
C SER A 276 3.74 -1.02 -4.93
N LEU A 277 3.55 -1.81 -6.00
CA LEU A 277 3.30 -1.28 -7.37
C LEU A 277 1.89 -0.70 -7.56
N VAL A 278 0.93 -1.05 -6.69
CA VAL A 278 -0.46 -0.57 -6.76
C VAL A 278 -0.53 0.96 -6.77
N LEU A 279 0.51 1.62 -6.25
CA LEU A 279 0.60 3.06 -6.04
C LEU A 279 1.19 3.84 -7.23
N ASN A 280 1.58 3.17 -8.32
CA ASN A 280 2.41 3.81 -9.34
C ASN A 280 2.00 3.55 -10.78
N LEU A 281 0.99 4.30 -11.24
CA LEU A 281 0.93 4.74 -12.62
C LEU A 281 1.08 6.27 -12.68
N GLY A 282 2.33 6.75 -12.54
CA GLY A 282 2.75 8.01 -13.18
C GLY A 282 3.01 9.23 -12.29
N SER A 283 2.90 9.14 -10.97
CA SER A 283 3.21 10.26 -10.05
C SER A 283 4.47 9.98 -9.21
N ARG A 284 5.13 11.05 -8.73
CA ARG A 284 6.28 10.96 -7.80
C ARG A 284 5.81 10.53 -6.41
N ASP A 285 5.49 9.26 -6.27
CA ASP A 285 5.07 8.65 -5.01
C ASP A 285 6.27 8.21 -4.13
N VAL A 286 6.04 7.66 -2.93
CA VAL A 286 7.07 7.24 -1.96
C VAL A 286 8.10 6.30 -2.60
N ALA A 287 7.68 5.36 -3.44
CA ALA A 287 8.59 4.51 -4.20
C ALA A 287 9.53 5.31 -5.12
N GLY A 288 9.04 6.37 -5.78
CA GLY A 288 9.83 7.25 -6.62
C GLY A 288 10.90 8.01 -5.82
N TRP A 289 10.52 8.54 -4.65
CA TRP A 289 11.44 9.22 -3.75
C TRP A 289 12.48 8.27 -3.13
N ALA A 290 12.07 7.06 -2.79
CA ALA A 290 12.97 6.00 -2.33
C ALA A 290 14.00 5.62 -3.41
N LEU A 291 13.60 5.57 -4.69
CA LEU A 291 14.51 5.33 -5.81
C LEU A 291 15.52 6.48 -6.01
N ILE A 292 15.09 7.74 -5.85
CA ILE A 292 16.00 8.90 -5.88
C ILE A 292 17.01 8.81 -4.73
N ALA A 293 16.56 8.55 -3.51
CA ALA A 293 17.43 8.39 -2.34
C ALA A 293 18.43 7.23 -2.53
N LEU A 294 17.96 6.11 -3.08
CA LEU A 294 18.78 4.95 -3.41
C LEU A 294 19.83 5.26 -4.49
N ALA A 295 19.45 5.94 -5.57
CA ALA A 295 20.36 6.30 -6.66
C ALA A 295 21.48 7.25 -6.18
N VAL A 296 21.12 8.26 -5.38
CA VAL A 296 22.10 9.17 -4.75
C VAL A 296 23.03 8.40 -3.81
N SER A 297 22.47 7.53 -2.98
CA SER A 297 23.25 6.71 -2.02
C SER A 297 24.22 5.77 -2.73
N LEU A 298 23.77 5.14 -3.81
CA LEU A 298 24.57 4.26 -4.66
C LEU A 298 25.71 5.03 -5.32
N GLY A 299 25.41 6.17 -5.97
CA GLY A 299 26.41 7.01 -6.63
C GLY A 299 27.49 7.49 -5.66
N MET A 300 27.10 7.97 -4.48
CA MET A 300 28.03 8.40 -3.43
C MET A 300 28.87 7.25 -2.88
N THR A 301 28.28 6.07 -2.68
CA THR A 301 28.99 4.88 -2.20
C THR A 301 30.06 4.43 -3.20
N LEU A 302 29.74 4.41 -4.50
CA LEU A 302 30.70 4.07 -5.56
C LEU A 302 31.82 5.12 -5.66
N LEU A 303 31.47 6.41 -5.62
CA LEU A 303 32.44 7.51 -5.69
C LEU A 303 33.41 7.48 -4.50
N LEU A 304 32.90 7.32 -3.27
CA LEU A 304 33.73 7.19 -2.07
C LEU A 304 34.56 5.91 -2.08
N GLY A 305 34.02 4.80 -2.60
CA GLY A 305 34.76 3.57 -2.81
C GLY A 305 35.97 3.76 -3.73
N LEU A 306 35.77 4.43 -4.87
CA LEU A 306 36.85 4.78 -5.81
C LEU A 306 37.87 5.75 -5.19
N LEU A 307 37.39 6.76 -4.47
CA LEU A 307 38.24 7.75 -3.80
C LEU A 307 39.13 7.08 -2.73
N LEU A 308 38.56 6.24 -1.87
CA LEU A 308 39.31 5.50 -0.85
C LEU A 308 40.30 4.53 -1.49
N PHE A 309 39.91 3.88 -2.58
CA PHE A 309 40.81 3.01 -3.34
C PHE A 309 42.00 3.78 -3.93
N ALA A 310 41.78 4.97 -4.50
CA ALA A 310 42.82 5.83 -5.05
C ALA A 310 43.74 6.41 -3.96
N LEU A 311 43.17 6.81 -2.82
CA LEU A 311 43.89 7.45 -1.71
C LEU A 311 44.48 6.48 -0.69
N ARG A 312 44.32 5.16 -0.88
CA ARG A 312 44.72 4.11 0.07
C ARG A 312 46.15 4.26 0.63
N GLY A 313 47.11 4.65 -0.22
CA GLY A 313 48.53 4.79 0.18
C GLY A 313 48.83 6.07 0.96
N ARG A 314 47.97 7.09 0.87
CA ARG A 314 48.05 8.34 1.65
C ARG A 314 47.32 8.19 2.98
N LEU A 315 46.12 7.62 2.94
CA LEU A 315 45.31 7.32 4.13
C LEU A 315 46.00 6.33 5.08
N ALA A 316 46.88 5.48 4.54
CA ALA A 316 47.84 4.63 5.26
C ALA A 316 48.60 5.30 6.41
N ARG A 317 48.84 6.60 6.27
CA ARG A 317 49.77 7.36 7.12
C ARG A 317 49.05 8.36 8.01
N VAL A 318 47.71 8.41 7.92
CA VAL A 318 46.90 9.36 8.68
C VAL A 318 46.41 8.68 9.96
N GLU A 319 46.88 9.16 11.10
CA GLU A 319 46.40 8.68 12.38
C GLU A 319 44.98 9.18 12.68
N ALA A 320 44.12 8.26 13.14
CA ALA A 320 42.73 8.54 13.48
C ALA A 320 42.63 9.27 14.83
N GLY A 321 42.98 10.56 14.87
CA GLY A 321 42.88 11.40 16.06
C GLY A 321 41.46 11.92 16.36
N TRP A 322 41.35 12.79 17.37
CA TRP A 322 40.10 13.46 17.77
C TRP A 322 39.41 14.23 16.63
N GLY A 323 40.18 14.77 15.67
CA GLY A 323 39.66 15.48 14.51
C GLY A 323 38.65 14.67 13.68
N TRP A 324 38.89 13.37 13.47
CA TRP A 324 37.94 12.50 12.73
C TRP A 324 36.60 12.32 13.44
N ARG A 325 36.60 12.36 14.78
CA ARG A 325 35.37 12.31 15.58
C ARG A 325 34.59 13.61 15.41
N LEU A 326 35.27 14.76 15.50
CA LEU A 326 34.65 16.06 15.26
C LEU A 326 34.07 16.14 13.85
N THR A 327 34.79 15.73 12.81
CA THR A 327 34.27 15.74 11.44
C THR A 327 33.04 14.86 11.26
N ALA A 328 33.05 13.64 11.84
CA ALA A 328 31.90 12.76 11.78
C ALA A 328 30.68 13.35 12.51
N VAL A 329 30.89 13.93 13.70
CA VAL A 329 29.83 14.61 14.45
C VAL A 329 29.30 15.81 13.66
N SER A 330 30.17 16.65 13.11
CA SER A 330 29.77 17.79 12.28
C SER A 330 28.96 17.36 11.05
N ALA A 331 29.35 16.26 10.38
CA ALA A 331 28.58 15.73 9.25
C ALA A 331 27.16 15.31 9.68
N TRP A 332 27.01 14.63 10.81
CA TRP A 332 25.69 14.25 11.33
C TRP A 332 24.87 15.42 11.85
N VAL A 333 25.50 16.45 12.42
CA VAL A 333 24.82 17.70 12.77
C VAL A 333 24.28 18.38 11.50
N ILE A 334 25.05 18.40 10.42
CA ILE A 334 24.58 18.92 9.12
C ILE A 334 23.41 18.10 8.59
N VAL A 335 23.49 16.76 8.62
CA VAL A 335 22.37 15.88 8.21
C VAL A 335 21.12 16.14 9.06
N ALA A 336 21.27 16.31 10.38
CA ALA A 336 20.15 16.63 11.25
C ALA A 336 19.54 18.01 10.95
N ILE A 337 20.36 19.02 10.68
CA ILE A 337 19.89 20.35 10.25
C ILE A 337 19.14 20.25 8.92
N ILE A 338 19.67 19.49 7.95
CA ILE A 338 18.99 19.26 6.67
C ILE A 338 17.66 18.55 6.88
N PHE A 339 17.60 17.51 7.73
CA PHE A 339 16.37 16.80 8.04
C PHE A 339 15.30 17.71 8.63
N VAL A 340 15.68 18.61 9.55
CA VAL A 340 14.75 19.54 10.20
C VAL A 340 14.26 20.64 9.24
N ILE A 341 15.10 21.08 8.29
CA ILE A 341 14.78 22.18 7.38
C ILE A 341 14.06 21.71 6.11
N VAL A 342 14.49 20.58 5.53
CA VAL A 342 14.09 20.10 4.20
C VAL A 342 13.43 18.72 4.25
N GLY A 343 13.74 17.92 5.27
CA GLY A 343 13.18 16.58 5.43
C GLY A 343 11.76 16.57 6.00
N GLN A 344 11.31 15.39 6.40
CA GLN A 344 9.97 15.15 6.95
C GLN A 344 10.07 14.82 8.45
N PRO A 345 10.22 15.82 9.35
CA PRO A 345 10.26 15.59 10.78
C PRO A 345 8.89 15.10 11.30
N GLY A 346 8.89 14.16 12.23
CA GLY A 346 7.68 13.55 12.78
C GLY A 346 7.91 12.08 13.10
N LEU A 347 6.85 11.38 13.51
CA LEU A 347 6.80 9.92 13.58
C LEU A 347 5.50 9.50 12.89
N TYR A 348 5.62 8.71 11.83
CA TYR A 348 4.51 8.37 10.94
C TYR A 348 4.36 6.86 10.90
N GLY A 349 3.92 6.26 12.00
CA GLY A 349 3.62 4.83 12.00
C GLY A 349 2.15 4.57 12.24
N ASP A 350 1.77 3.34 11.95
CA ASP A 350 0.38 2.92 11.94
C ASP A 350 -0.33 3.18 13.27
N ARG A 351 -1.61 3.50 13.14
CA ARG A 351 -2.54 3.62 14.25
C ARG A 351 -3.25 2.29 14.48
N LEU A 352 -3.99 2.21 15.57
CA LEU A 352 -4.79 1.04 15.92
C LEU A 352 -6.27 1.37 15.75
N PHE A 353 -7.00 0.58 14.98
CA PHE A 353 -8.44 0.67 14.90
C PHE A 353 -9.09 -0.33 15.86
N VAL A 354 -9.73 0.19 16.90
CA VAL A 354 -10.25 -0.56 18.04
C VAL A 354 -11.75 -0.68 17.92
N ILE A 355 -12.24 -1.86 17.56
CA ILE A 355 -13.67 -2.14 17.42
C ILE A 355 -14.21 -2.68 18.74
N LEU A 356 -15.28 -2.09 19.27
CA LEU A 356 -15.93 -2.53 20.51
C LEU A 356 -16.95 -3.65 20.25
N ARG A 357 -17.18 -4.49 21.26
CA ARG A 357 -18.13 -5.61 21.17
C ARG A 357 -19.58 -5.15 21.06
N ASP A 358 -19.93 -4.12 21.82
CA ASP A 358 -21.30 -3.65 21.95
C ASP A 358 -21.62 -2.66 20.82
N GLN A 359 -22.12 -3.15 19.68
CA GLN A 359 -22.59 -2.32 18.57
C GLN A 359 -24.05 -1.92 18.80
N ALA A 360 -24.46 -0.73 18.32
CA ALA A 360 -25.83 -0.26 18.51
C ALA A 360 -26.84 -1.11 17.72
N ALA A 361 -27.96 -1.46 18.35
CA ALA A 361 -29.08 -2.12 17.66
C ALA A 361 -29.99 -1.07 16.99
N LEU A 362 -30.28 -1.26 15.70
CA LEU A 362 -31.08 -0.34 14.88
C LEU A 362 -32.43 -0.93 14.44
N ASP A 363 -32.71 -2.18 14.80
CA ASP A 363 -33.93 -2.93 14.45
C ASP A 363 -35.21 -2.30 15.00
N THR A 364 -35.10 -1.50 16.06
CA THR A 364 -36.25 -0.79 16.66
C THR A 364 -36.48 0.61 16.07
N VAL A 365 -35.63 1.09 15.16
CA VAL A 365 -35.72 2.45 14.61
C VAL A 365 -36.57 2.44 13.35
N SER A 366 -37.82 2.87 13.47
CA SER A 366 -38.75 3.03 12.34
C SER A 366 -39.53 4.32 12.48
N THR A 367 -39.53 5.13 11.42
CA THR A 367 -40.24 6.41 11.35
C THR A 367 -40.89 6.60 10.00
N ASP A 368 -41.79 7.58 9.89
CA ASP A 368 -42.64 7.80 8.71
C ASP A 368 -41.92 8.54 7.56
N THR A 369 -40.79 9.21 7.81
CA THR A 369 -40.08 10.00 6.79
C THR A 369 -38.59 9.67 6.72
N PRO A 370 -37.95 9.79 5.54
CA PRO A 370 -36.52 9.49 5.39
C PRO A 370 -35.61 10.32 6.31
N ASP A 371 -35.89 11.62 6.45
CA ASP A 371 -35.11 12.52 7.30
C ASP A 371 -35.26 12.18 8.79
N ALA A 372 -36.47 11.81 9.24
CA ALA A 372 -36.70 11.37 10.61
C ALA A 372 -36.00 10.03 10.88
N GLN A 373 -36.00 9.12 9.90
CA GLN A 373 -35.36 7.81 10.00
C GLN A 373 -33.86 7.97 10.19
N ARG A 374 -33.24 8.77 9.33
CA ARG A 374 -31.82 9.07 9.38
C ARG A 374 -31.42 9.77 10.69
N THR A 375 -32.22 10.74 11.14
CA THR A 375 -31.98 11.45 12.40
C THR A 375 -32.07 10.50 13.60
N ALA A 376 -33.03 9.58 13.61
CA ALA A 376 -33.18 8.59 14.67
C ALA A 376 -32.02 7.58 14.69
N VAL A 377 -31.56 7.11 13.53
CA VAL A 377 -30.36 6.25 13.41
C VAL A 377 -29.13 6.99 13.93
N TYR A 378 -28.88 8.22 13.47
CA TYR A 378 -27.76 9.05 13.90
C TYR A 378 -27.75 9.26 15.43
N THR A 379 -28.90 9.64 16.01
CA THR A 379 -29.03 9.85 17.46
C THR A 379 -28.77 8.56 18.25
N THR A 380 -29.32 7.44 17.79
CA THR A 380 -29.13 6.14 18.44
C THR A 380 -27.65 5.73 18.45
N LEU A 381 -26.96 5.88 17.33
CA LEU A 381 -25.54 5.55 17.20
C LEU A 381 -24.65 6.44 18.07
N THR A 382 -24.87 7.76 18.02
CA THR A 382 -24.07 8.74 18.78
C THR A 382 -24.28 8.59 20.29
N ASP A 383 -25.51 8.41 20.76
CA ASP A 383 -25.84 8.15 22.17
C ASP A 383 -25.22 6.81 22.64
N HIS A 384 -25.27 5.79 21.80
CA HIS A 384 -24.67 4.49 22.12
C HIS A 384 -23.15 4.57 22.25
N ALA A 385 -22.48 5.18 21.27
CA ALA A 385 -21.04 5.37 21.27
C ALA A 385 -20.58 6.21 22.47
N ASN A 386 -21.24 7.34 22.76
CA ASN A 386 -20.90 8.18 23.90
C ASN A 386 -21.01 7.44 25.24
N ARG A 387 -22.02 6.60 25.42
CA ARG A 387 -22.18 5.81 26.65
C ARG A 387 -21.16 4.68 26.77
N THR A 388 -20.99 3.89 25.70
CA THR A 388 -20.21 2.64 25.74
C THR A 388 -18.70 2.88 25.61
N GLN A 389 -18.28 3.96 24.95
CA GLN A 389 -16.86 4.29 24.83
C GLN A 389 -16.32 5.07 26.04
N ALA A 390 -17.18 5.64 26.89
CA ALA A 390 -16.80 6.57 27.95
C ALA A 390 -15.65 6.06 28.86
N ASP A 391 -15.70 4.79 29.25
CA ASP A 391 -14.66 4.21 30.11
C ASP A 391 -13.32 4.12 29.38
N LEU A 392 -13.30 3.59 28.14
CA LEU A 392 -12.09 3.46 27.34
C LEU A 392 -11.47 4.83 27.02
N ARG A 393 -12.29 5.78 26.58
CA ARG A 393 -11.89 7.18 26.34
C ARG A 393 -11.22 7.78 27.58
N ARG A 394 -11.85 7.67 28.75
CA ARG A 394 -11.29 8.14 30.03
C ARG A 394 -9.93 7.50 30.36
N MET A 395 -9.75 6.21 30.07
CA MET A 395 -8.46 5.54 30.31
C MET A 395 -7.37 6.01 29.34
N LEU A 396 -7.70 6.23 28.07
CA LEU A 396 -6.78 6.77 27.08
C LEU A 396 -6.38 8.21 27.45
N ASP A 397 -7.32 9.05 27.87
CA ASP A 397 -7.06 10.41 28.37
C ASP A 397 -6.09 10.39 29.56
N LEU A 398 -6.29 9.48 30.52
CA LEU A 398 -5.41 9.33 31.69
C LEU A 398 -3.99 8.91 31.33
N PHE A 399 -3.82 8.15 30.24
CA PHE A 399 -2.51 7.76 29.73
C PHE A 399 -1.91 8.79 28.77
N GLY A 400 -2.64 9.87 28.44
CA GLY A 400 -2.21 10.87 27.46
C GLY A 400 -2.08 10.30 26.06
N ILE A 401 -2.94 9.34 25.71
CA ILE A 401 -2.96 8.69 24.40
C ILE A 401 -4.07 9.34 23.57
N SER A 402 -3.71 9.90 22.42
CA SER A 402 -4.66 10.48 21.47
C SER A 402 -5.54 9.41 20.84
N TYR A 403 -6.80 9.75 20.60
CA TYR A 403 -7.75 8.89 19.89
C TYR A 403 -8.80 9.72 19.14
N THR A 404 -9.37 9.10 18.11
CA THR A 404 -10.55 9.60 17.38
C THR A 404 -11.71 8.64 17.61
N PRO A 405 -12.83 9.09 18.18
CA PRO A 405 -14.00 8.24 18.35
C PRO A 405 -14.88 8.16 17.10
N TYR A 406 -15.49 7.00 16.88
CA TYR A 406 -16.45 6.76 15.80
C TYR A 406 -17.77 6.24 16.35
N TYR A 407 -18.89 6.65 15.77
CA TYR A 407 -20.23 6.21 16.18
C TYR A 407 -20.88 5.24 15.19
N LEU A 408 -20.52 5.32 13.90
CA LEU A 408 -21.16 4.53 12.86
C LEU A 408 -20.75 3.05 12.91
N VAL A 409 -19.48 2.79 13.23
CA VAL A 409 -19.05 1.59 13.94
C VAL A 409 -18.66 2.05 15.34
N ASN A 410 -19.11 1.36 16.39
CA ASN A 410 -18.69 1.67 17.75
C ASN A 410 -17.21 1.30 17.92
N ALA A 411 -16.34 2.27 17.62
CA ALA A 411 -14.91 2.07 17.49
C ALA A 411 -14.13 3.35 17.84
N LEU A 412 -12.82 3.18 18.03
CA LEU A 412 -11.87 4.27 18.21
C LEU A 412 -10.63 4.02 17.34
N GLU A 413 -10.15 5.03 16.64
CA GLU A 413 -8.78 5.04 16.15
C GLU A 413 -7.86 5.56 17.27
N VAL A 414 -6.77 4.85 17.57
CA VAL A 414 -5.91 5.14 18.72
C VAL A 414 -4.45 5.20 18.28
N ASP A 415 -3.74 6.25 18.71
CA ASP A 415 -2.29 6.36 18.54
C ASP A 415 -1.58 5.33 19.44
N GLY A 416 -1.00 4.27 18.88
CA GLY A 416 -0.28 3.32 19.71
C GLY A 416 0.43 2.17 19.01
N GLY A 417 1.48 1.69 19.66
CA GLY A 417 2.28 0.56 19.18
C GLY A 417 1.88 -0.81 19.77
N PRO A 418 2.73 -1.84 19.57
CA PRO A 418 2.44 -3.23 19.93
C PRO A 418 2.06 -3.47 21.41
N LEU A 419 2.64 -2.70 22.34
CA LEU A 419 2.32 -2.81 23.77
C LEU A 419 0.90 -2.31 24.07
N LEU A 420 0.48 -1.21 23.44
CA LEU A 420 -0.87 -0.70 23.60
C LEU A 420 -1.88 -1.65 22.94
N ARG A 421 -1.56 -2.17 21.75
CA ARG A 421 -2.36 -3.22 21.10
C ARG A 421 -2.61 -4.40 22.03
N LEU A 422 -1.55 -4.94 22.65
CA LEU A 422 -1.68 -6.07 23.58
C LEU A 422 -2.58 -5.75 24.78
N TRP A 423 -2.51 -4.51 25.29
CA TRP A 423 -3.37 -4.06 26.38
C TRP A 423 -4.82 -3.91 25.93
N LEU A 424 -5.08 -3.24 24.80
CA LEU A 424 -6.39 -3.06 24.20
C LEU A 424 -7.08 -4.39 23.90
N SER A 425 -6.37 -5.34 23.27
CA SER A 425 -6.91 -6.66 22.92
C SER A 425 -7.30 -7.53 24.12
N ARG A 426 -6.90 -7.16 25.35
CA ARG A 426 -7.27 -7.87 26.58
C ARG A 426 -8.42 -7.21 27.34
N ARG A 427 -8.94 -6.08 26.84
CA ARG A 427 -10.04 -5.38 27.48
C ARG A 427 -11.37 -6.09 27.19
N PRO A 428 -12.26 -6.23 28.18
CA PRO A 428 -13.52 -6.96 27.99
C PRO A 428 -14.45 -6.29 26.96
N GLU A 429 -14.44 -4.96 26.87
CA GLU A 429 -15.25 -4.20 25.93
C GLU A 429 -14.74 -4.22 24.48
N VAL A 430 -13.47 -4.56 24.25
CA VAL A 430 -12.85 -4.59 22.92
C VAL A 430 -13.13 -5.93 22.25
N ASP A 431 -13.67 -5.89 21.04
CA ASP A 431 -13.86 -7.08 20.22
C ASP A 431 -12.55 -7.49 19.55
N ARG A 432 -12.01 -6.57 18.75
CA ARG A 432 -10.76 -6.75 18.01
C ARG A 432 -10.03 -5.43 17.81
N VAL A 433 -8.72 -5.54 17.63
CA VAL A 433 -7.84 -4.42 17.28
C VAL A 433 -7.23 -4.77 15.93
N ILE A 434 -7.55 -3.99 14.91
CA ILE A 434 -6.99 -4.10 13.57
C ILE A 434 -6.04 -2.92 13.32
N ASP A 435 -5.25 -3.00 12.26
CA ASP A 435 -4.31 -1.94 11.91
C ASP A 435 -5.07 -0.81 11.20
N SER A 436 -4.67 0.44 11.45
CA SER A 436 -5.10 1.62 10.71
C SER A 436 -3.85 2.25 10.08
N PRO A 437 -3.43 1.78 8.89
CA PRO A 437 -2.21 2.26 8.26
C PRO A 437 -2.26 3.75 8.00
N VAL A 438 -1.14 4.42 8.21
CA VAL A 438 -1.00 5.85 7.93
C VAL A 438 0.08 6.05 6.88
N LEU A 439 -0.34 6.70 5.80
CA LEU A 439 0.55 7.11 4.73
C LEU A 439 1.61 8.10 5.20
N ARG A 440 2.87 7.83 4.86
CA ARG A 440 3.98 8.73 5.13
C ARG A 440 3.91 9.97 4.21
N PRO A 441 4.29 11.15 4.71
CA PRO A 441 4.23 12.36 3.91
C PRO A 441 5.23 12.33 2.75
N LEU A 442 4.82 12.90 1.62
CA LEU A 442 5.69 13.10 0.47
C LEU A 442 6.59 14.34 0.64
N PRO A 443 7.83 14.30 0.14
CA PRO A 443 8.70 15.48 0.08
C PRO A 443 8.14 16.65 -0.71
N GLU A 444 7.38 16.36 -1.78
CA GLU A 444 6.65 17.32 -2.58
C GLU A 444 5.26 16.75 -2.88
N PRO A 445 4.19 17.57 -2.90
CA PRO A 445 2.87 17.12 -3.31
C PRO A 445 2.90 16.49 -4.71
N ALA A 446 2.09 15.45 -4.93
CA ALA A 446 1.90 14.89 -6.25
C ALA A 446 1.32 15.95 -7.19
N ALA A 447 1.77 15.97 -8.45
CA ALA A 447 1.19 16.85 -9.45
C ALA A 447 -0.25 16.40 -9.76
N THR A 448 -1.17 17.36 -9.86
CA THR A 448 -2.55 17.09 -10.27
C THR A 448 -2.58 16.52 -11.68
N ALA A 449 -3.22 15.36 -11.85
CA ALA A 449 -3.37 14.70 -13.13
C ALA A 449 -4.20 15.56 -14.12
N VAL A 450 -3.94 15.40 -15.41
CA VAL A 450 -4.67 16.10 -16.48
C VAL A 450 -4.99 15.10 -17.58
N GLY A 451 -6.26 15.04 -17.93
CA GLY A 451 -6.79 14.13 -18.93
C GLY A 451 -6.50 14.65 -20.33
N THR A 452 -6.44 13.72 -21.28
CA THR A 452 -6.07 14.01 -22.68
C THR A 452 -7.26 13.97 -23.64
N ALA A 453 -8.42 13.52 -23.18
CA ALA A 453 -9.62 13.41 -23.99
C ALA A 453 -10.37 14.75 -24.12
N GLU A 454 -11.22 14.82 -25.14
CA GLU A 454 -12.08 15.98 -25.38
C GLU A 454 -13.44 15.82 -24.71
N ARG A 455 -14.08 16.94 -24.40
CA ARG A 455 -15.47 16.97 -23.92
C ARG A 455 -16.41 16.35 -24.97
N PRO A 456 -17.30 15.43 -24.59
CA PRO A 456 -18.27 14.89 -25.54
C PRO A 456 -19.36 15.91 -25.89
N LEU A 457 -19.73 15.96 -27.17
CA LEU A 457 -20.82 16.82 -27.66
C LEU A 457 -22.20 16.14 -27.61
N THR A 458 -22.22 14.82 -27.51
CA THR A 458 -23.42 13.99 -27.45
C THR A 458 -23.28 12.92 -26.36
N PRO A 459 -24.39 12.41 -25.82
CA PRO A 459 -24.35 11.28 -24.88
C PRO A 459 -23.54 10.12 -25.46
N GLN A 460 -22.63 9.59 -24.64
CA GLN A 460 -21.74 8.50 -25.02
C GLN A 460 -22.43 7.13 -24.88
N TRP A 461 -21.80 6.07 -25.39
CA TRP A 461 -22.37 4.72 -25.45
C TRP A 461 -22.82 4.19 -24.07
N ASN A 462 -22.09 4.54 -23.01
CA ASN A 462 -22.37 4.13 -21.64
C ASN A 462 -23.70 4.70 -21.13
N LEU A 463 -24.09 5.90 -21.58
CA LEU A 463 -25.36 6.51 -21.21
C LEU A 463 -26.52 5.98 -22.06
N THR A 464 -26.28 5.75 -23.35
CA THR A 464 -27.32 5.30 -24.29
C THR A 464 -27.64 3.81 -24.13
N SER A 465 -26.66 2.96 -23.82
CA SER A 465 -26.85 1.51 -23.61
C SER A 465 -27.77 1.20 -22.42
N ILE A 466 -27.67 1.98 -21.34
CA ILE A 466 -28.56 1.86 -20.17
C ILE A 466 -29.85 2.70 -20.32
N GLY A 467 -30.02 3.43 -21.43
CA GLY A 467 -31.22 4.23 -21.70
C GLY A 467 -31.37 5.50 -20.86
N ALA A 468 -30.29 6.05 -20.29
CA ALA A 468 -30.34 7.28 -19.49
C ALA A 468 -30.78 8.49 -20.34
N ASP A 469 -30.29 8.59 -21.57
CA ASP A 469 -30.69 9.63 -22.53
C ASP A 469 -32.20 9.59 -22.84
N ARG A 470 -32.77 8.38 -22.94
CA ARG A 470 -34.21 8.16 -23.13
C ARG A 470 -35.01 8.58 -21.92
N VAL A 471 -34.51 8.41 -20.70
CA VAL A 471 -35.17 8.93 -19.48
C VAL A 471 -35.32 10.45 -19.56
N TRP A 472 -34.24 11.15 -19.91
CA TRP A 472 -34.26 12.61 -20.01
C TRP A 472 -35.24 13.09 -21.09
N GLN A 473 -35.26 12.43 -22.24
CA GLN A 473 -36.11 12.81 -23.37
C GLN A 473 -37.59 12.47 -23.17
N ALA A 474 -37.88 11.27 -22.63
CA ALA A 474 -39.25 10.77 -22.54
C ALA A 474 -39.97 11.18 -21.24
N PHE A 475 -39.22 11.31 -20.14
CA PHE A 475 -39.79 11.58 -18.82
C PHE A 475 -39.42 12.97 -18.28
N GLY A 476 -38.39 13.63 -18.83
CA GLY A 476 -37.92 14.92 -18.33
C GLY A 476 -37.31 14.86 -16.94
N VAL A 477 -36.91 13.66 -16.49
CA VAL A 477 -36.29 13.41 -15.19
C VAL A 477 -34.78 13.43 -15.35
N ARG A 478 -34.05 14.18 -14.52
CA ARG A 478 -32.58 14.29 -14.60
C ARG A 478 -31.88 14.14 -13.25
N GLY A 479 -32.60 13.76 -12.19
CA GLY A 479 -32.03 13.53 -10.85
C GLY A 479 -32.35 14.64 -9.84
N GLU A 480 -33.21 15.59 -10.20
CA GLU A 480 -33.60 16.71 -9.35
C GLU A 480 -34.11 16.24 -7.98
N GLY A 481 -33.67 16.92 -6.92
CA GLY A 481 -34.10 16.65 -5.53
C GLY A 481 -33.35 15.51 -4.84
N VAL A 482 -32.41 14.86 -5.52
CA VAL A 482 -31.55 13.82 -4.93
C VAL A 482 -30.16 14.38 -4.63
N VAL A 483 -29.65 14.09 -3.43
CA VAL A 483 -28.27 14.36 -3.02
C VAL A 483 -27.45 13.08 -3.19
N VAL A 484 -26.46 13.12 -4.07
CA VAL A 484 -25.46 12.06 -4.23
C VAL A 484 -24.26 12.37 -3.33
N GLY A 485 -23.90 11.42 -2.49
CA GLY A 485 -22.65 11.41 -1.75
C GLY A 485 -21.56 10.70 -2.55
N GLN A 486 -20.38 11.31 -2.62
CA GLN A 486 -19.19 10.72 -3.23
C GLN A 486 -18.13 10.48 -2.15
N SER A 487 -17.71 9.24 -1.96
CA SER A 487 -16.58 8.90 -1.08
C SER A 487 -15.48 8.29 -1.94
N ASP A 488 -14.39 9.03 -2.20
CA ASP A 488 -13.37 8.65 -3.20
C ASP A 488 -12.03 9.42 -2.99
N SER A 489 -11.21 9.61 -4.03
CA SER A 489 -9.97 10.41 -4.02
C SER A 489 -10.19 11.93 -3.96
N GLY A 490 -11.46 12.36 -3.92
CA GLY A 490 -11.89 13.74 -3.90
C GLY A 490 -12.73 14.13 -5.11
N ALA A 491 -12.86 15.43 -5.37
CA ALA A 491 -13.58 15.95 -6.55
C ALA A 491 -13.06 17.33 -6.96
N ASP A 492 -12.80 17.55 -8.25
CA ASP A 492 -12.59 18.90 -8.81
C ASP A 492 -13.93 19.65 -8.89
N TRP A 493 -14.30 20.35 -7.82
CA TRP A 493 -15.57 21.11 -7.79
C TRP A 493 -15.62 22.27 -8.78
N THR A 494 -14.47 22.73 -9.29
CA THR A 494 -14.42 23.82 -10.29
C THR A 494 -14.66 23.31 -11.71
N HIS A 495 -14.66 21.99 -11.89
CA HIS A 495 -14.90 21.35 -13.17
C HIS A 495 -16.28 21.75 -13.74
N PRO A 496 -16.39 22.17 -15.03
CA PRO A 496 -17.66 22.60 -15.62
C PRO A 496 -18.78 21.55 -15.60
N GLU A 497 -18.42 20.27 -15.51
CA GLU A 497 -19.36 19.15 -15.39
C GLU A 497 -19.95 19.03 -13.97
N LEU A 498 -19.25 19.49 -12.93
CA LEU A 498 -19.57 19.24 -11.52
C LEU A 498 -19.98 20.49 -10.75
N GLN A 499 -19.39 21.65 -11.06
CA GLN A 499 -19.66 22.90 -10.36
C GLN A 499 -21.15 23.27 -10.30
N PRO A 500 -21.95 23.15 -11.40
CA PRO A 500 -23.34 23.63 -11.39
C PRO A 500 -24.25 22.91 -10.38
N THR A 501 -23.92 21.68 -10.02
CA THR A 501 -24.70 20.81 -9.14
C THR A 501 -24.06 20.61 -7.76
N TYR A 502 -22.90 21.22 -7.52
CA TYR A 502 -22.27 21.19 -6.20
C TYR A 502 -23.08 22.03 -5.21
N ARG A 503 -23.50 21.44 -4.09
CA ARG A 503 -24.26 22.18 -3.05
C ARG A 503 -23.48 23.36 -2.47
N GLY A 504 -22.16 23.27 -2.45
CA GLY A 504 -21.25 24.32 -1.97
C GLY A 504 -20.75 25.29 -3.04
N ALA A 505 -21.35 25.32 -4.25
CA ALA A 505 -20.85 26.08 -5.41
C ALA A 505 -20.71 27.60 -5.17
N ALA A 506 -21.39 28.15 -4.16
CA ALA A 506 -21.27 29.55 -3.74
C ALA A 506 -19.98 29.85 -2.94
N GLY A 507 -19.07 28.88 -2.79
CA GLY A 507 -17.82 29.01 -2.02
C GLY A 507 -17.98 28.72 -0.53
N ASN A 508 -19.09 28.08 -0.12
CA ASN A 508 -19.25 27.56 1.24
C ASN A 508 -19.22 26.03 1.22
N HIS A 509 -18.12 25.47 1.72
CA HIS A 509 -17.86 24.04 1.72
C HIS A 509 -18.32 23.33 3.00
N ASP A 510 -18.77 24.07 4.02
CA ASP A 510 -19.34 23.49 5.24
C ASP A 510 -20.51 22.57 4.90
N TYR A 511 -20.56 21.39 5.51
CA TYR A 511 -21.56 20.34 5.28
C TYR A 511 -21.58 19.75 3.86
N ASN A 512 -20.66 20.13 2.96
CA ASN A 512 -20.65 19.67 1.57
C ASN A 512 -19.32 19.01 1.15
N TRP A 513 -18.24 19.26 1.89
CA TRP A 513 -16.92 18.69 1.66
C TRP A 513 -16.27 18.23 2.97
N PHE A 514 -15.53 17.12 2.92
CA PHE A 514 -14.64 16.72 3.99
C PHE A 514 -13.39 16.01 3.45
N ASP A 515 -12.24 16.32 4.03
CA ASP A 515 -10.96 15.68 3.68
C ASP A 515 -10.24 15.30 4.98
N PRO A 516 -10.36 14.03 5.41
CA PRO A 516 -9.69 13.55 6.60
C PRO A 516 -8.18 13.29 6.39
N TRP A 517 -7.67 13.27 5.15
CA TRP A 517 -6.26 13.05 4.84
C TRP A 517 -5.43 14.33 4.91
N ASN A 518 -5.77 15.28 4.03
CA ASN A 518 -4.96 16.48 3.81
C ASN A 518 -5.61 17.73 4.42
N HIS A 519 -6.83 17.60 4.97
CA HIS A 519 -7.60 18.71 5.53
C HIS A 519 -7.77 19.87 4.56
N SER A 520 -7.90 19.57 3.26
CA SER A 520 -8.25 20.57 2.26
C SER A 520 -9.57 21.24 2.63
N ARG A 521 -9.58 22.58 2.54
CA ARG A 521 -10.76 23.38 2.90
C ARG A 521 -11.78 23.49 1.77
N GLU A 522 -11.44 23.00 0.59
CA GLU A 522 -12.29 22.95 -0.60
C GLU A 522 -12.11 21.60 -1.30
N PRO A 523 -13.11 21.13 -2.05
CA PRO A 523 -12.96 19.90 -2.82
C PRO A 523 -11.76 19.95 -3.75
N VAL A 524 -10.89 18.97 -3.67
CA VAL A 524 -9.77 18.82 -4.60
C VAL A 524 -9.62 17.36 -4.95
N ASP A 525 -9.05 17.10 -6.11
CA ASP A 525 -8.70 15.75 -6.55
C ASP A 525 -7.41 15.83 -7.36
N HIS A 526 -6.35 15.22 -6.83
CA HIS A 526 -5.05 15.21 -7.48
C HIS A 526 -4.90 14.03 -8.44
N GLY A 527 -5.53 12.89 -8.13
CA GLY A 527 -5.44 11.65 -8.91
C GLY A 527 -6.45 11.58 -10.05
N GLY A 528 -7.62 12.19 -9.87
CA GLY A 528 -8.69 12.28 -10.85
C GLY A 528 -9.71 11.16 -10.81
N HIS A 529 -9.50 10.13 -9.98
CA HIS A 529 -10.41 8.99 -9.88
C HIS A 529 -11.79 9.44 -9.37
N GLY A 530 -11.87 10.16 -8.25
CA GLY A 530 -13.12 10.65 -7.69
C GLY A 530 -13.85 11.66 -8.59
N THR A 531 -13.12 12.51 -9.31
CA THR A 531 -13.68 13.43 -10.31
C THR A 531 -14.32 12.66 -11.47
N HIS A 532 -13.68 11.58 -11.92
CA HIS A 532 -14.17 10.73 -13.01
C HIS A 532 -15.43 9.95 -12.61
N THR A 533 -15.41 9.34 -11.42
CA THR A 533 -16.54 8.55 -10.92
C THR A 533 -17.74 9.44 -10.64
N LEU A 534 -17.57 10.57 -9.95
CA LEU A 534 -18.65 11.55 -9.73
C LEU A 534 -19.18 12.15 -11.04
N GLY A 535 -18.30 12.41 -12.01
CA GLY A 535 -18.69 12.83 -13.36
C GLY A 535 -19.61 11.80 -14.04
N SER A 536 -19.33 10.51 -13.89
CA SER A 536 -20.16 9.43 -14.44
C SER A 536 -21.54 9.36 -13.76
N VAL A 537 -21.65 9.77 -12.49
CA VAL A 537 -22.95 9.88 -11.82
C VAL A 537 -23.76 11.05 -12.39
N LEU A 538 -23.20 12.26 -12.41
CA LEU A 538 -23.99 13.51 -12.55
C LEU A 538 -23.31 14.66 -13.32
N GLY A 539 -22.25 14.38 -14.08
CA GLY A 539 -21.68 15.35 -15.01
C GLY A 539 -22.71 15.84 -16.03
N GLN A 540 -22.66 17.13 -16.37
CA GLN A 540 -23.61 17.78 -17.28
C GLN A 540 -23.76 17.11 -18.67
N SER A 541 -22.68 16.55 -19.22
CA SER A 541 -22.62 15.88 -20.52
C SER A 541 -22.23 14.40 -20.42
N VAL A 542 -21.57 13.98 -19.34
CA VAL A 542 -21.06 12.62 -19.12
C VAL A 542 -21.84 11.81 -18.08
N GLY A 543 -22.71 12.44 -17.29
CA GLY A 543 -23.40 11.81 -16.17
C GLY A 543 -24.78 11.25 -16.50
N VAL A 544 -25.20 10.24 -15.72
CA VAL A 544 -26.53 9.62 -15.79
C VAL A 544 -27.64 10.53 -15.23
N ALA A 545 -27.36 11.23 -14.14
CA ALA A 545 -28.30 12.11 -13.42
C ALA A 545 -27.78 13.55 -13.32
N PRO A 546 -27.70 14.30 -14.44
CA PRO A 546 -27.01 15.59 -14.51
C PRO A 546 -27.62 16.73 -13.68
N ALA A 547 -28.81 16.54 -13.12
CA ALA A 547 -29.50 17.51 -12.26
C ALA A 547 -29.56 17.09 -10.78
N ALA A 548 -28.98 15.94 -10.42
CA ALA A 548 -28.75 15.59 -9.02
C ALA A 548 -27.68 16.51 -8.41
N THR A 549 -27.80 16.79 -7.11
CA THR A 549 -26.82 17.61 -6.39
C THR A 549 -25.83 16.72 -5.63
N TRP A 550 -24.67 17.24 -5.27
CA TRP A 550 -23.65 16.42 -4.61
C TRP A 550 -22.95 17.04 -3.41
N ILE A 551 -22.46 16.14 -2.54
CA ILE A 551 -21.49 16.35 -1.47
C ILE A 551 -20.37 15.30 -1.63
N ALA A 552 -19.16 15.58 -1.17
CA ALA A 552 -18.05 14.65 -1.32
C ALA A 552 -17.16 14.56 -0.07
N CYS A 553 -16.47 13.45 0.05
CA CYS A 553 -15.42 13.23 1.03
C CYS A 553 -14.25 12.47 0.41
N ALA A 554 -13.02 12.90 0.72
CA ALA A 554 -11.80 12.26 0.23
C ALA A 554 -11.32 11.17 1.19
N ASN A 555 -11.77 9.92 1.03
CA ASN A 555 -11.27 8.79 1.84
C ASN A 555 -10.06 8.09 1.22
N LEU A 556 -9.69 8.41 -0.03
CA LEU A 556 -8.50 7.89 -0.68
C LEU A 556 -7.47 9.00 -0.86
N ASP A 557 -6.27 8.80 -0.32
CA ASP A 557 -5.09 9.59 -0.71
C ASP A 557 -4.14 8.68 -1.49
N ARG A 558 -3.71 9.12 -2.67
CA ARG A 558 -2.89 8.29 -3.58
C ARG A 558 -3.49 6.91 -3.87
N ASN A 559 -4.83 6.84 -3.92
CA ASN A 559 -5.64 5.62 -4.07
C ASN A 559 -5.49 4.58 -2.94
N LEU A 560 -5.06 5.01 -1.75
CA LEU A 560 -5.09 4.19 -0.54
C LEU A 560 -6.02 4.80 0.50
N GLY A 561 -6.75 3.93 1.18
CA GLY A 561 -7.55 4.22 2.36
C GLY A 561 -7.01 3.57 3.63
N ASN A 562 -7.79 3.71 4.71
CA ASN A 562 -7.69 2.90 5.92
C ASN A 562 -9.08 2.83 6.58
N PRO A 563 -9.37 1.88 7.48
CA PRO A 563 -10.70 1.70 8.07
C PRO A 563 -11.25 2.96 8.76
N ALA A 564 -10.39 3.76 9.39
CA ALA A 564 -10.79 4.97 10.10
C ALA A 564 -11.25 6.07 9.13
N LEU A 565 -10.50 6.31 8.06
CA LEU A 565 -10.77 7.36 7.06
C LEU A 565 -11.94 6.99 6.14
N TYR A 566 -12.13 5.69 5.87
CA TYR A 566 -13.40 5.21 5.29
C TYR A 566 -14.56 5.58 6.20
N LEU A 567 -14.46 5.31 7.49
CA LEU A 567 -15.54 5.56 8.43
C LEU A 567 -15.81 7.06 8.63
N ASP A 568 -14.78 7.90 8.60
CA ASP A 568 -14.88 9.35 8.59
C ASP A 568 -15.78 9.85 7.46
N CYS A 569 -15.53 9.38 6.23
CA CYS A 569 -16.38 9.74 5.10
C CYS A 569 -17.77 9.12 5.19
N LEU A 570 -17.92 7.85 5.59
CA LEU A 570 -19.24 7.24 5.76
C LEU A 570 -20.10 7.97 6.82
N GLN A 571 -19.49 8.45 7.92
CA GLN A 571 -20.15 9.30 8.91
C GLN A 571 -20.56 10.65 8.33
N PHE A 572 -19.67 11.28 7.54
CA PHE A 572 -19.99 12.52 6.85
C PHE A 572 -21.16 12.35 5.87
N MET A 573 -21.25 11.21 5.18
CA MET A 573 -22.36 10.92 4.26
C MET A 573 -23.69 10.71 4.99
N LEU A 574 -23.65 10.17 6.21
CA LEU A 574 -24.83 10.04 7.06
C LEU A 574 -25.29 11.38 7.63
N ALA A 575 -24.37 12.13 8.23
CA ALA A 575 -24.65 13.40 8.90
C ALA A 575 -23.48 14.38 8.71
N PRO A 576 -23.50 15.19 7.63
CA PRO A 576 -22.44 16.15 7.36
C PRO A 576 -22.25 17.15 8.50
N PHE A 577 -21.02 17.63 8.65
CA PHE A 577 -20.63 18.63 9.64
C PHE A 577 -19.80 19.75 8.96
N PRO A 578 -19.61 20.93 9.60
CA PRO A 578 -18.71 21.98 9.09
C PRO A 578 -17.27 21.47 8.96
N LEU A 579 -16.42 22.14 8.17
CA LEU A 579 -15.03 21.71 7.91
C LEU A 579 -14.20 21.44 9.19
N ASP A 580 -14.44 22.26 10.22
CA ASP A 580 -13.75 22.18 11.52
C ASP A 580 -14.70 21.62 12.62
N GLY A 581 -15.76 20.90 12.21
CA GLY A 581 -16.84 20.41 13.08
C GLY A 581 -16.59 19.02 13.68
N ASP A 582 -17.36 18.71 14.73
CA ASP A 582 -17.37 17.38 15.36
C ASP A 582 -18.39 16.46 14.65
N PRO A 583 -18.00 15.25 14.20
CA PRO A 583 -18.93 14.27 13.64
C PRO A 583 -20.10 13.90 14.57
N PHE A 584 -19.92 14.01 15.89
CA PHE A 584 -20.99 13.78 16.90
C PHE A 584 -21.97 14.96 17.00
N ALA A 585 -21.75 16.05 16.25
CA ALA A 585 -22.63 17.19 16.11
C ALA A 585 -23.04 17.45 14.63
N GLY A 586 -23.07 16.40 13.80
CA GLY A 586 -23.48 16.46 12.40
C GLY A 586 -24.97 16.71 12.19
N ASP A 587 -25.35 17.08 10.96
CA ASP A 587 -26.72 17.34 10.52
C ASP A 587 -27.22 16.23 9.57
N PRO A 588 -27.96 15.22 10.07
CA PRO A 588 -28.43 14.10 9.25
C PRO A 588 -29.34 14.55 8.08
N VAL A 589 -30.09 15.64 8.22
CA VAL A 589 -30.99 16.12 7.15
C VAL A 589 -30.20 16.57 5.91
N ARG A 590 -28.91 16.91 6.08
CA ARG A 590 -28.01 17.25 4.98
C ARG A 590 -27.30 16.05 4.35
N GLY A 591 -27.48 14.84 4.88
CA GLY A 591 -26.79 13.63 4.42
C GLY A 591 -27.16 13.20 2.99
N ALA A 592 -26.34 12.32 2.43
CA ALA A 592 -26.52 11.76 1.10
C ALA A 592 -27.77 10.87 1.03
N ASN A 593 -28.48 10.92 -0.09
CA ASN A 593 -29.55 9.98 -0.41
C ASN A 593 -28.97 8.70 -1.03
N VAL A 594 -28.08 8.88 -2.00
CA VAL A 594 -27.36 7.79 -2.69
C VAL A 594 -25.88 7.98 -2.45
N LEU A 595 -25.17 6.93 -2.07
CA LEU A 595 -23.74 6.96 -1.83
C LEU A 595 -23.02 6.12 -2.89
N ASN A 596 -22.11 6.76 -3.63
CA ASN A 596 -21.22 6.10 -4.58
C ASN A 596 -19.87 5.79 -3.92
N ASN A 597 -19.48 4.50 -3.94
CA ASN A 597 -18.18 4.03 -3.46
C ASN A 597 -17.49 3.22 -4.56
N SER A 598 -16.54 3.86 -5.23
CA SER A 598 -15.74 3.24 -6.30
C SER A 598 -14.41 2.69 -5.77
N TRP A 599 -14.44 2.10 -4.57
CA TRP A 599 -13.28 1.60 -3.83
C TRP A 599 -13.62 0.34 -3.03
N GLY A 600 -12.59 -0.38 -2.62
CA GLY A 600 -12.66 -1.47 -1.65
C GLY A 600 -11.65 -1.23 -0.52
N CYS A 601 -11.81 -1.94 0.61
CA CYS A 601 -10.90 -1.90 1.74
C CYS A 601 -10.21 -3.26 1.91
N PRO A 602 -9.10 -3.51 1.19
CA PRO A 602 -8.36 -4.76 1.27
C PRO A 602 -7.61 -4.91 2.60
N PRO A 603 -7.09 -6.11 2.92
CA PRO A 603 -6.25 -6.33 4.11
C PRO A 603 -4.98 -5.47 4.18
N LEU A 604 -4.47 -4.99 3.03
CA LEU A 604 -3.32 -4.09 2.98
C LEU A 604 -3.64 -2.73 3.64
N GLU A 605 -4.90 -2.28 3.56
CA GLU A 605 -5.38 -1.04 4.18
C GLU A 605 -5.85 -1.25 5.62
N GLY A 606 -5.68 -2.46 6.18
CA GLY A 606 -6.00 -2.79 7.57
C GLY A 606 -7.42 -3.33 7.79
N CYS A 607 -8.23 -3.47 6.74
CA CYS A 607 -9.59 -4.02 6.86
C CYS A 607 -9.63 -5.55 6.97
N ASP A 608 -10.64 -6.03 7.69
CA ASP A 608 -11.12 -7.41 7.64
C ASP A 608 -12.52 -7.45 6.99
N ALA A 609 -13.00 -8.65 6.66
CA ALA A 609 -14.29 -8.82 5.99
C ALA A 609 -15.51 -8.29 6.78
N LEU A 610 -15.35 -7.88 8.05
CA LEU A 610 -16.43 -7.41 8.91
C LEU A 610 -16.19 -5.99 9.44
N SER A 611 -15.10 -5.32 9.03
CA SER A 611 -14.65 -4.05 9.64
C SER A 611 -15.61 -2.89 9.38
N LEU A 612 -16.27 -2.90 8.22
CA LEU A 612 -17.18 -1.85 7.76
C LEU A 612 -18.65 -2.29 7.67
N GLN A 613 -18.96 -3.56 7.98
CA GLN A 613 -20.32 -4.11 7.80
C GLN A 613 -21.36 -3.31 8.58
N THR A 614 -21.10 -3.09 9.87
CA THR A 614 -22.00 -2.32 10.75
C THR A 614 -22.27 -0.92 10.23
N ALA A 615 -21.29 -0.26 9.61
CA ALA A 615 -21.47 1.07 9.05
C ALA A 615 -22.39 1.06 7.83
N VAL A 616 -22.23 0.10 6.94
CA VAL A 616 -23.05 -0.03 5.73
C VAL A 616 -24.48 -0.45 6.08
N ASP A 617 -24.65 -1.35 7.06
CA ASP A 617 -25.96 -1.73 7.59
C ASP A 617 -26.69 -0.52 8.21
N ALA A 618 -25.96 0.32 8.95
CA ALA A 618 -26.49 1.54 9.53
C ALA A 618 -26.90 2.56 8.46
N LEU A 619 -26.07 2.77 7.43
CA LEU A 619 -26.40 3.64 6.29
C LEU A 619 -27.65 3.17 5.55
N ARG A 620 -27.75 1.87 5.26
CA ARG A 620 -28.95 1.27 4.66
C ARG A 620 -30.18 1.49 5.53
N THR A 621 -30.07 1.27 6.84
CA THR A 621 -31.16 1.47 7.81
C THR A 621 -31.57 2.94 7.91
N ALA A 622 -30.63 3.86 7.71
CA ALA A 622 -30.87 5.30 7.63
C ALA A 622 -31.47 5.75 6.28
N GLY A 623 -31.75 4.82 5.36
CA GLY A 623 -32.32 5.10 4.05
C GLY A 623 -31.31 5.60 3.02
N VAL A 624 -30.01 5.41 3.24
CA VAL A 624 -28.98 5.72 2.23
C VAL A 624 -28.83 4.51 1.31
N PHE A 625 -28.97 4.71 -0.01
CA PHE A 625 -28.70 3.66 -0.98
C PHE A 625 -27.19 3.57 -1.21
N VAL A 626 -26.56 2.50 -0.75
CA VAL A 626 -25.10 2.32 -0.83
C VAL A 626 -24.74 1.52 -2.07
N VAL A 627 -24.11 2.19 -3.04
CA VAL A 627 -23.54 1.55 -4.24
C VAL A 627 -22.06 1.27 -4.02
N ALA A 628 -21.63 0.07 -4.41
CA ALA A 628 -20.24 -0.35 -4.31
C ALA A 628 -19.75 -0.94 -5.63
N SER A 629 -18.52 -0.64 -6.03
CA SER A 629 -17.86 -1.32 -7.15
C SER A 629 -17.41 -2.73 -6.74
N ALA A 630 -17.66 -3.74 -7.57
CA ALA A 630 -17.44 -5.14 -7.20
C ALA A 630 -15.97 -5.55 -7.00
N GLY A 631 -15.02 -4.75 -7.51
CA GLY A 631 -13.60 -5.07 -7.57
C GLY A 631 -13.12 -5.32 -9.01
N ASN A 632 -11.81 -5.27 -9.21
CA ASN A 632 -11.18 -5.38 -10.53
C ASN A 632 -10.30 -6.63 -10.66
N ASP A 633 -10.64 -7.67 -9.89
CA ASP A 633 -9.80 -8.84 -9.66
C ASP A 633 -10.33 -10.08 -10.39
N GLY A 634 -11.24 -9.89 -11.34
CA GLY A 634 -11.90 -10.95 -12.09
C GLY A 634 -10.96 -11.89 -12.84
N GLU A 635 -9.77 -11.44 -13.22
CA GLU A 635 -8.74 -12.30 -13.85
C GLU A 635 -8.23 -13.39 -12.88
N GLY A 636 -8.40 -13.19 -11.57
CA GLY A 636 -8.19 -14.18 -10.53
C GLY A 636 -9.19 -15.34 -10.52
N GLY A 637 -10.27 -15.25 -11.31
CA GLY A 637 -11.31 -16.27 -11.42
C GLY A 637 -12.57 -15.92 -10.64
N CYS A 638 -13.09 -16.90 -9.89
CA CYS A 638 -14.26 -16.75 -9.02
C CYS A 638 -13.81 -16.34 -7.62
N GLU A 639 -14.76 -15.91 -6.77
CA GLU A 639 -14.49 -15.50 -5.39
C GLU A 639 -13.62 -14.25 -5.27
N THR A 640 -13.72 -13.36 -6.28
CA THR A 640 -12.92 -12.14 -6.43
C THR A 640 -13.67 -10.88 -6.02
N VAL A 641 -14.95 -10.99 -5.65
CA VAL A 641 -15.63 -9.99 -4.81
C VAL A 641 -15.26 -10.31 -3.35
N SER A 642 -14.12 -9.79 -2.90
CA SER A 642 -13.48 -10.18 -1.63
C SER A 642 -13.30 -9.05 -0.62
N ASP A 643 -13.47 -7.79 -1.04
CA ASP A 643 -13.18 -6.64 -0.20
C ASP A 643 -14.45 -5.92 0.25
N PRO A 644 -14.54 -5.50 1.53
CA PRO A 644 -15.48 -4.47 1.93
C PRO A 644 -15.43 -3.26 1.00
N ILE A 645 -16.51 -2.58 0.66
CA ILE A 645 -17.87 -2.82 1.16
C ILE A 645 -18.72 -3.69 0.21
N ALA A 646 -18.19 -4.04 -0.97
CA ALA A 646 -18.94 -4.74 -2.03
C ALA A 646 -19.35 -6.17 -1.66
N ILE A 647 -18.75 -6.75 -0.63
CA ILE A 647 -19.13 -8.09 -0.13
C ILE A 647 -20.45 -8.10 0.64
N TYR A 648 -20.88 -6.95 1.18
CA TYR A 648 -22.00 -6.90 2.12
C TYR A 648 -23.36 -7.06 1.44
N ASP A 649 -24.31 -7.68 2.15
CA ASP A 649 -25.71 -7.77 1.74
C ASP A 649 -26.35 -6.37 1.62
N SER A 650 -25.95 -5.48 2.52
CA SER A 650 -26.47 -4.12 2.63
C SER A 650 -25.95 -3.14 1.58
N ALA A 651 -24.91 -3.51 0.82
CA ALA A 651 -24.39 -2.78 -0.32
C ALA A 651 -24.90 -3.37 -1.64
N PHE A 652 -25.17 -2.50 -2.61
CA PHE A 652 -25.52 -2.89 -3.97
C PHE A 652 -24.29 -2.84 -4.86
N SER A 653 -23.74 -4.01 -5.16
CA SER A 653 -22.43 -4.20 -5.79
C SER A 653 -22.53 -4.33 -7.30
N VAL A 654 -21.65 -3.65 -8.01
CA VAL A 654 -21.77 -3.45 -9.47
C VAL A 654 -20.54 -3.97 -10.20
N GLY A 655 -20.74 -4.91 -11.13
CA GLY A 655 -19.73 -5.38 -12.08
C GLY A 655 -19.69 -4.56 -13.38
N ALA A 656 -18.67 -4.77 -14.21
CA ALA A 656 -18.39 -3.94 -15.38
C ALA A 656 -18.58 -4.68 -16.72
N VAL A 657 -19.27 -4.03 -17.66
CA VAL A 657 -19.36 -4.46 -19.06
C VAL A 657 -18.75 -3.44 -20.03
N ASP A 658 -18.41 -3.92 -21.23
CA ASP A 658 -17.95 -3.10 -22.34
C ASP A 658 -19.10 -2.59 -23.24
N SER A 659 -18.74 -1.87 -24.30
CA SER A 659 -19.68 -1.31 -25.26
C SER A 659 -20.43 -2.32 -26.12
N ASN A 660 -20.00 -3.59 -26.11
CA ASN A 660 -20.72 -4.69 -26.74
C ASN A 660 -21.63 -5.42 -25.75
N GLY A 661 -21.63 -5.05 -24.46
CA GLY A 661 -22.33 -5.76 -23.39
C GLY A 661 -21.56 -6.96 -22.85
N ALA A 662 -20.30 -7.18 -23.25
CA ALA A 662 -19.47 -8.26 -22.74
C ALA A 662 -18.95 -7.92 -21.32
N LEU A 663 -18.85 -8.92 -20.45
CA LEU A 663 -18.30 -8.74 -19.10
C LEU A 663 -16.79 -8.45 -19.21
N GLY A 664 -16.33 -7.36 -18.58
CA GLY A 664 -14.90 -7.02 -18.55
C GLY A 664 -14.08 -8.14 -17.90
N SER A 665 -12.89 -8.46 -18.43
CA SER A 665 -12.05 -9.54 -17.89
C SER A 665 -11.75 -9.33 -16.40
N PHE A 666 -11.40 -8.08 -16.06
CA PHE A 666 -11.12 -7.59 -14.72
C PHE A 666 -12.34 -7.55 -13.79
N SER A 667 -13.59 -7.55 -14.28
CA SER A 667 -14.75 -7.40 -13.40
C SER A 667 -14.79 -8.54 -12.39
N SER A 668 -14.71 -8.23 -11.09
CA SER A 668 -14.76 -9.23 -10.02
C SER A 668 -16.10 -10.00 -10.03
N ARG A 669 -16.02 -11.25 -9.56
CA ARG A 669 -17.07 -12.27 -9.63
C ARG A 669 -17.20 -12.98 -8.29
N GLY A 670 -18.42 -13.30 -7.90
CA GLY A 670 -18.69 -14.10 -6.71
C GLY A 670 -18.37 -15.59 -6.89
N PRO A 671 -18.84 -16.44 -5.96
CA PRO A 671 -19.56 -16.06 -4.74
C PRO A 671 -18.65 -15.34 -3.73
N VAL A 672 -19.23 -14.62 -2.79
CA VAL A 672 -18.49 -14.02 -1.65
C VAL A 672 -18.19 -15.13 -0.63
N THR A 673 -16.93 -15.56 -0.55
CA THR A 673 -16.50 -16.64 0.37
C THR A 673 -15.73 -16.13 1.59
N VAL A 674 -15.21 -14.90 1.54
CA VAL A 674 -14.35 -14.31 2.58
C VAL A 674 -15.04 -14.12 3.93
N ASP A 675 -16.36 -13.95 3.95
CA ASP A 675 -17.21 -13.85 5.14
C ASP A 675 -17.95 -15.17 5.46
N GLY A 676 -17.76 -16.21 4.64
CA GLY A 676 -18.43 -17.49 4.74
C GLY A 676 -19.92 -17.50 4.36
N SER A 677 -20.41 -16.44 3.70
CA SER A 677 -21.82 -16.29 3.32
C SER A 677 -22.22 -17.01 2.03
N ASP A 678 -21.25 -17.29 1.16
CA ASP A 678 -21.45 -17.79 -0.22
C ASP A 678 -22.44 -16.93 -1.03
N ARG A 679 -22.52 -15.62 -0.71
CA ARG A 679 -23.49 -14.70 -1.32
C ARG A 679 -23.18 -14.46 -2.79
N ILE A 680 -24.25 -14.37 -3.59
CA ILE A 680 -24.14 -13.97 -5.00
C ILE A 680 -23.85 -12.47 -5.06
N LYS A 681 -22.68 -12.14 -5.63
CA LYS A 681 -22.27 -10.78 -6.04
C LYS A 681 -21.52 -10.89 -7.37
N PRO A 682 -21.45 -9.83 -8.19
CA PRO A 682 -22.15 -8.55 -8.05
C PRO A 682 -23.69 -8.71 -8.14
N ASP A 683 -24.45 -7.72 -7.68
CA ASP A 683 -25.91 -7.71 -7.80
C ASP A 683 -26.34 -7.39 -9.23
N ILE A 684 -25.63 -6.49 -9.91
CA ILE A 684 -25.91 -6.08 -11.30
C ILE A 684 -24.60 -5.75 -12.03
N VAL A 685 -24.66 -5.62 -13.35
CA VAL A 685 -23.56 -5.04 -14.14
C VAL A 685 -23.95 -3.74 -14.81
N ALA A 686 -22.96 -2.88 -15.07
CA ALA A 686 -23.13 -1.60 -15.73
C ALA A 686 -21.91 -1.26 -16.61
N PRO A 687 -22.00 -0.25 -17.49
CA PRO A 687 -20.88 0.21 -18.31
C PRO A 687 -19.62 0.56 -17.50
N GLY A 688 -18.50 -0.11 -17.75
CA GLY A 688 -17.27 0.09 -16.99
C GLY A 688 -15.97 -0.12 -17.78
N VAL A 689 -16.03 -0.30 -19.10
CA VAL A 689 -14.84 -0.42 -19.96
C VAL A 689 -14.81 0.73 -20.95
N ASN A 690 -13.73 1.48 -21.01
CA ASN A 690 -13.50 2.62 -21.88
C ASN A 690 -14.60 3.69 -21.71
N VAL A 691 -14.82 4.10 -20.46
CA VAL A 691 -15.80 5.11 -20.07
C VAL A 691 -15.13 6.48 -20.03
N LEU A 692 -15.65 7.42 -20.83
CA LEU A 692 -15.24 8.82 -20.83
C LEU A 692 -15.95 9.59 -19.71
N SER A 693 -15.22 10.33 -18.89
CA SER A 693 -15.80 11.22 -17.89
C SER A 693 -14.92 12.45 -17.62
N ALA A 694 -15.39 13.30 -16.70
CA ALA A 694 -14.66 14.44 -16.17
C ALA A 694 -13.34 14.01 -15.50
N PHE A 695 -12.34 14.87 -15.54
CA PHE A 695 -11.03 14.63 -14.95
C PHE A 695 -10.45 15.99 -14.48
N PRO A 696 -9.51 16.04 -13.51
CA PRO A 696 -9.10 17.30 -12.89
C PRO A 696 -8.61 18.36 -13.89
N GLN A 697 -8.68 19.62 -13.45
CA GLN A 697 -8.32 20.80 -14.25
C GLN A 697 -9.25 21.01 -15.47
N GLY A 698 -10.53 20.67 -15.34
CA GLY A 698 -11.50 20.86 -16.42
C GLY A 698 -11.32 19.92 -17.63
N SER A 699 -10.56 18.83 -17.47
CA SER A 699 -10.17 17.91 -18.54
C SER A 699 -11.05 16.66 -18.57
N TYR A 700 -10.82 15.75 -19.52
CA TYR A 700 -11.59 14.51 -19.66
C TYR A 700 -10.64 13.35 -19.89
N GLU A 701 -11.02 12.15 -19.44
CA GLU A 701 -10.20 10.95 -19.64
C GLU A 701 -11.06 9.69 -19.77
N TYR A 702 -10.54 8.70 -20.52
CA TYR A 702 -11.11 7.36 -20.59
C TYR A 702 -10.54 6.48 -19.47
N ALA A 703 -11.41 5.72 -18.81
CA ALA A 703 -11.01 4.79 -17.76
C ALA A 703 -11.75 3.45 -17.86
N ASP A 704 -11.10 2.41 -17.33
CA ASP A 704 -11.62 1.06 -17.16
C ASP A 704 -11.73 0.73 -15.67
N GLY A 705 -12.82 0.09 -15.27
CA GLY A 705 -12.99 -0.41 -13.91
C GLY A 705 -14.45 -0.59 -13.53
N THR A 706 -14.70 -1.48 -12.55
CA THR A 706 -15.97 -1.48 -11.81
C THR A 706 -16.20 -0.15 -11.09
N SER A 707 -15.13 0.61 -10.83
CA SER A 707 -15.15 2.01 -10.41
C SER A 707 -15.93 2.94 -11.33
N MET A 708 -16.01 2.64 -12.63
CA MET A 708 -16.80 3.39 -13.61
C MET A 708 -18.22 2.81 -13.74
N ALA A 709 -18.40 1.52 -13.47
CA ALA A 709 -19.71 0.86 -13.50
C ALA A 709 -20.62 1.26 -12.33
N GLY A 710 -20.10 1.26 -11.09
CA GLY A 710 -20.84 1.66 -9.88
C GLY A 710 -21.55 3.03 -10.01
N PRO A 711 -20.85 4.10 -10.44
CA PRO A 711 -21.42 5.41 -10.69
C PRO A 711 -22.67 5.43 -11.58
N HIS A 712 -22.72 4.58 -12.61
CA HIS A 712 -23.91 4.51 -13.46
C HIS A 712 -25.14 4.09 -12.67
N VAL A 713 -25.01 3.07 -11.80
CA VAL A 713 -26.11 2.60 -10.97
C VAL A 713 -26.49 3.64 -9.92
N ALA A 714 -25.53 4.33 -9.31
CA ALA A 714 -25.82 5.45 -8.41
C ALA A 714 -26.64 6.56 -9.10
N GLY A 715 -26.29 6.88 -10.36
CA GLY A 715 -27.06 7.80 -11.18
C GLY A 715 -28.45 7.29 -11.53
N VAL A 716 -28.61 6.00 -11.84
CA VAL A 716 -29.92 5.39 -12.09
C VAL A 716 -30.81 5.47 -10.85
N VAL A 717 -30.28 5.20 -9.66
CA VAL A 717 -31.02 5.38 -8.40
C VAL A 717 -31.47 6.83 -8.21
N ALA A 718 -30.60 7.80 -8.52
CA ALA A 718 -30.97 9.21 -8.47
C ALA A 718 -32.11 9.55 -9.47
N LEU A 719 -32.12 8.96 -10.66
CA LEU A 719 -33.23 9.11 -11.61
C LEU A 719 -34.53 8.47 -11.08
N ILE A 720 -34.46 7.26 -10.51
CA ILE A 720 -35.62 6.58 -9.90
C ILE A 720 -36.24 7.46 -8.81
N TRP A 721 -35.43 7.94 -7.88
CA TRP A 721 -35.87 8.72 -6.73
C TRP A 721 -36.34 10.13 -7.09
N SER A 722 -35.75 10.72 -8.13
CA SER A 722 -36.25 11.98 -8.69
C SER A 722 -37.61 11.81 -9.37
N ALA A 723 -37.82 10.71 -10.10
CA ALA A 723 -39.11 10.41 -10.74
C ALA A 723 -40.23 10.10 -9.73
N ASN A 724 -39.87 9.46 -8.60
CA ASN A 724 -40.79 9.15 -7.51
C ASN A 724 -40.13 9.39 -6.13
N PRO A 725 -40.26 10.60 -5.57
CA PRO A 725 -39.67 10.95 -4.28
C PRO A 725 -40.14 10.11 -3.08
N SER A 726 -41.28 9.41 -3.20
CA SER A 726 -41.74 8.48 -2.14
C SER A 726 -40.87 7.24 -1.98
N LEU A 727 -39.98 6.96 -2.94
CA LEU A 727 -39.00 5.88 -2.89
C LEU A 727 -37.69 6.28 -2.18
N ILE A 728 -37.46 7.57 -1.93
CA ILE A 728 -36.27 8.03 -1.19
C ILE A 728 -36.26 7.35 0.18
N GLY A 729 -35.16 6.67 0.51
CA GLY A 729 -35.03 5.91 1.75
C GLY A 729 -35.62 4.50 1.72
N ARG A 730 -36.41 4.14 0.71
CA ARG A 730 -36.97 2.78 0.55
C ARG A 730 -36.00 1.90 -0.24
N VAL A 731 -34.83 1.64 0.37
CA VAL A 731 -33.69 0.96 -0.26
C VAL A 731 -34.09 -0.40 -0.86
N ALA A 732 -34.71 -1.29 -0.07
CA ALA A 732 -35.07 -2.62 -0.53
C ALA A 732 -36.05 -2.62 -1.73
N GLU A 733 -37.00 -1.68 -1.78
CA GLU A 733 -37.92 -1.57 -2.92
C GLU A 733 -37.21 -1.03 -4.16
N THR A 734 -36.25 -0.11 -3.96
CA THR A 734 -35.43 0.42 -5.05
C THR A 734 -34.54 -0.66 -5.66
N GLU A 735 -33.95 -1.53 -4.84
CA GLU A 735 -33.20 -2.70 -5.30
C GLU A 735 -34.08 -3.64 -6.12
N GLN A 736 -35.31 -3.91 -5.66
CA GLN A 736 -36.26 -4.73 -6.42
C GLN A 736 -36.58 -4.13 -7.78
N ILE A 737 -36.73 -2.80 -7.88
CA ILE A 737 -36.93 -2.13 -9.18
C ILE A 737 -35.73 -2.34 -10.09
N LEU A 738 -34.50 -2.15 -9.59
CA LEU A 738 -33.27 -2.37 -10.39
C LEU A 738 -33.18 -3.82 -10.87
N ILE A 739 -33.47 -4.77 -9.98
CA ILE A 739 -33.41 -6.21 -10.23
C ILE A 739 -34.46 -6.64 -11.26
N GLU A 740 -35.72 -6.22 -11.10
CA GLU A 740 -36.82 -6.67 -11.98
C GLU A 740 -36.77 -6.04 -13.37
N THR A 741 -36.04 -4.93 -13.53
CA THR A 741 -35.91 -4.20 -14.79
C THR A 741 -34.58 -4.41 -15.50
N ALA A 742 -33.64 -5.15 -14.89
CA ALA A 742 -32.34 -5.45 -15.49
C ALA A 742 -32.49 -6.14 -16.85
N GLN A 743 -31.71 -5.70 -17.83
CA GLN A 743 -31.59 -6.35 -19.12
C GLN A 743 -30.85 -7.69 -18.97
N PRO A 744 -31.39 -8.80 -19.49
CA PRO A 744 -30.69 -10.08 -19.45
C PRO A 744 -29.33 -10.00 -20.16
N TYR A 745 -28.33 -10.66 -19.59
CA TYR A 745 -27.02 -10.80 -20.22
C TYR A 745 -27.12 -11.65 -21.50
N ASP A 746 -26.54 -11.18 -22.61
CA ASP A 746 -26.60 -11.88 -23.90
C ASP A 746 -25.61 -13.06 -23.96
N VAL A 747 -25.99 -14.15 -23.29
CA VAL A 747 -25.24 -15.42 -23.29
C VAL A 747 -25.10 -16.00 -24.70
N ALA A 748 -26.05 -15.74 -25.60
CA ALA A 748 -25.99 -16.26 -26.96
C ALA A 748 -24.85 -15.62 -27.77
N HIS A 749 -24.57 -14.33 -27.52
CA HIS A 749 -23.50 -13.61 -28.20
C HIS A 749 -22.14 -13.73 -27.49
N HIS A 750 -22.10 -13.66 -26.15
CA HIS A 750 -20.86 -13.60 -25.38
C HIS A 750 -20.43 -14.94 -24.77
N GLY A 751 -21.31 -15.94 -24.79
CA GLY A 751 -21.14 -17.17 -24.03
C GLY A 751 -21.48 -16.98 -22.55
N LEU A 752 -21.53 -18.09 -21.82
CA LEU A 752 -21.78 -18.07 -20.39
C LEU A 752 -20.52 -17.56 -19.66
N PRO A 753 -20.61 -16.49 -18.84
CA PRO A 753 -19.45 -16.00 -18.11
C PRO A 753 -18.88 -17.05 -17.16
N THR A 754 -17.56 -17.03 -16.96
CA THR A 754 -16.90 -17.82 -15.92
C THR A 754 -17.59 -17.57 -14.57
N CYS A 755 -17.73 -18.60 -13.74
CA CYS A 755 -18.40 -18.57 -12.43
C CYS A 755 -19.94 -18.56 -12.47
N ALA A 756 -20.56 -18.40 -13.64
CA ALA A 756 -21.99 -18.67 -13.81
C ALA A 756 -22.21 -20.16 -14.15
N ALA A 757 -23.06 -20.85 -13.38
CA ALA A 757 -23.38 -22.25 -13.60
C ALA A 757 -24.42 -22.47 -14.73
N SER A 758 -25.26 -21.46 -14.98
CA SER A 758 -26.30 -21.41 -16.00
C SER A 758 -26.63 -19.96 -16.35
N ASP A 759 -27.41 -19.74 -17.39
CA ASP A 759 -27.95 -18.44 -17.81
C ASP A 759 -29.03 -17.87 -16.85
N THR A 760 -29.38 -18.64 -15.82
CA THR A 760 -30.30 -18.22 -14.75
C THR A 760 -29.74 -17.04 -13.98
N VAL A 761 -30.61 -16.08 -13.67
CA VAL A 761 -30.30 -14.92 -12.81
C VAL A 761 -30.99 -15.04 -11.44
N PRO A 762 -30.36 -14.56 -10.36
CA PRO A 762 -29.01 -14.00 -10.34
C PRO A 762 -27.93 -15.09 -10.45
N ASN A 763 -26.73 -14.72 -10.93
CA ASN A 763 -25.55 -15.58 -10.91
C ASN A 763 -24.30 -14.82 -10.45
N ASN A 764 -23.23 -15.55 -10.13
CA ASN A 764 -21.99 -15.02 -9.56
C ASN A 764 -21.14 -14.15 -10.51
N ALA A 765 -21.53 -13.97 -11.77
CA ALA A 765 -20.74 -13.22 -12.73
C ALA A 765 -21.39 -11.88 -13.13
N VAL A 766 -22.69 -11.91 -13.42
CA VAL A 766 -23.43 -10.75 -13.93
C VAL A 766 -24.59 -10.33 -13.02
N GLY A 767 -24.77 -11.01 -11.88
CA GLY A 767 -25.89 -10.78 -10.99
C GLY A 767 -27.21 -10.96 -11.74
N TYR A 768 -28.06 -9.94 -11.68
CA TYR A 768 -29.35 -9.90 -12.36
C TYR A 768 -29.30 -9.46 -13.84
N GLY A 769 -28.15 -9.00 -14.33
CA GLY A 769 -27.98 -8.53 -15.70
C GLY A 769 -27.48 -7.09 -15.80
N LEU A 770 -27.66 -6.46 -16.95
CA LEU A 770 -27.26 -5.07 -17.21
C LEU A 770 -28.32 -4.09 -16.70
N VAL A 771 -27.91 -3.04 -16.00
CA VAL A 771 -28.83 -2.00 -15.52
C VAL A 771 -29.57 -1.30 -16.67
N ASP A 772 -30.88 -1.08 -16.51
CA ASP A 772 -31.73 -0.35 -17.45
C ASP A 772 -32.39 0.86 -16.77
N ALA A 773 -31.82 2.04 -16.99
CA ALA A 773 -32.33 3.29 -16.43
C ALA A 773 -33.76 3.60 -16.89
N TYR A 774 -34.07 3.33 -18.17
CA TYR A 774 -35.37 3.65 -18.74
C TYR A 774 -36.48 2.79 -18.15
N ALA A 775 -36.28 1.47 -18.11
CA ALA A 775 -37.22 0.54 -17.53
C ALA A 775 -37.38 0.76 -16.02
N ALA A 776 -36.27 0.98 -15.29
CA ALA A 776 -36.31 1.26 -13.86
C ALA A 776 -37.11 2.52 -13.52
N VAL A 777 -36.89 3.62 -14.24
CA VAL A 777 -37.63 4.88 -14.03
C VAL A 777 -39.09 4.73 -14.45
N ALA A 778 -39.39 4.04 -15.55
CA ALA A 778 -40.76 3.77 -15.95
C ALA A 778 -41.51 3.00 -14.84
N ARG A 779 -40.87 1.96 -14.29
CA ARG A 779 -41.41 1.14 -13.22
C ARG A 779 -41.61 1.90 -11.91
N ALA A 780 -40.64 2.74 -11.53
CA ALA A 780 -40.73 3.58 -10.33
C ALA A 780 -41.94 4.52 -10.35
N ARG A 781 -42.36 4.99 -11.54
CA ARG A 781 -43.53 5.86 -11.71
C ARG A 781 -44.87 5.13 -11.58
N GLU A 782 -44.87 3.80 -11.69
CA GLU A 782 -46.06 2.96 -11.49
C GLU A 782 -46.26 2.55 -10.03
N VAL A 783 -45.20 2.60 -9.22
CA VAL A 783 -45.30 2.37 -7.78
C VAL A 783 -46.22 3.45 -7.20
N ARG A 784 -47.31 3.00 -6.55
CA ARG A 784 -48.34 3.91 -6.02
C ARG A 784 -47.71 4.87 -5.00
N ARG A 785 -48.01 6.16 -5.17
CA ARG A 785 -47.65 7.22 -4.23
C ARG A 785 -48.44 7.14 -2.94
#